data_AF-A0A843EQU0-F1
#
_entry.id   AF-A0A843EQU0-F1
#
_cell.length_a   1.000
_cell.length_b   1.000
_cell.length_c   1.000
_cell.angle_alpha   90.00
_cell.angle_beta   90.00
_cell.angle_gamma   90.00
#
_symmetry.space_group_name_H-M   'P 1'
#
loop_
_entity.id
_entity.type
_entity.pdbx_description
1 polymer ?
#
loop_
_entity_poly.entity_id
_entity_poly.type
_entity_poly.pdbx_seq_one_letter_code
_entity_poly.pdbx_strand_id
1 'polypeptide(L)'
;ISDTTGNNLFDNVACEILEDSSFSNVKFNIRSGDQIKSMDEEEIYDLMNSCDAFIGQWVSSNVDAVLTSLLGKYPDLSNKKLFLILEPPSGNVNSESSSIGLVRNNTIDYQKIFSGLSNEDLVNYFKNTKRGTAYDSVYDYISNNATSFGEIFNNLVLYKDINDKSNLKNELLYVLNILGHDCGFEAPNFTGIQSSGIFRDRWYSLDEYISTFFNSSNKRTVGILESTMYIQSQQLDVVNEITESLESMGYNVIPIYAAAGNAEQLNVMVQYWTSAGSNISGFLENPLDFEIYVDAIVSMVAYGVGGENFTNATTFFENVNVPVFRAVHSDYLTNAQWELSPTGLTTTKSDKWWHITISESQGIFDATFVGGVDSFISNKTGAMLKTFVPVGENIELLANRLDSWVDLQYTPNIDKMISIIYYNYPPGKQNIGASYLDAITSVYNMLYTLNDAGYNLTDLPNNVSELEDMMIACGINVANWAPGEIEKLANRSGVTLLPVEEYRQWFDSLDDIVKLQVSEGPVAYISEIVKKSVSLNYTDEVNSMLDDWYGQIKSLLPENQTAVAINCLDKIVNSLKLYANTSSYDYYEEFLGYYAEFKDLGIAGLNGWGEAPGNIMIVNREGIDYFVIPGLTFGNVFIGPEPQRGWEADIENLYHCTAVAPTHQYLAAYYYMQTRYSNAMVFVGRHATHEWLSGKEVLLSYNDYGSVVVGDVPQVYFYITDGLAEAIQAKRRGFAVLISHLDSPKSFTHLYGNLTVLANLLEEYEINHNSINRDMDLEENLS
;
A
#
# COMPACT_ATOMS: atom_id res chain seq x y z
N ILE A 1 8.92 -0.26 33.83
CA ILE A 1 7.88 -1.02 33.08
C ILE A 1 6.85 -0.02 32.59
N SER A 2 6.49 -0.08 31.31
CA SER A 2 5.55 0.88 30.71
C SER A 2 4.69 0.22 29.62
N ASP A 3 3.37 0.41 29.68
CA ASP A 3 2.45 0.12 28.55
C ASP A 3 2.14 1.38 27.73
N THR A 4 3.06 2.34 27.75
CA THR A 4 3.07 3.47 26.81
C THR A 4 3.40 2.97 25.42
N THR A 5 2.74 3.53 24.41
CA THR A 5 3.19 3.46 23.01
C THR A 5 4.61 4.02 22.82
N GLY A 6 5.10 4.82 23.77
CA GLY A 6 6.42 5.44 23.79
C GLY A 6 7.57 4.59 24.36
N ASN A 7 7.52 3.25 24.33
CA ASN A 7 8.72 2.46 24.71
C ASN A 7 9.92 2.79 23.82
N ASN A 8 9.69 3.12 22.55
CA ASN A 8 10.72 3.66 21.66
C ASN A 8 11.31 4.96 22.20
N LEU A 9 10.45 5.87 22.68
CA LEU A 9 10.87 7.15 23.21
C LEU A 9 11.68 7.00 24.51
N PHE A 10 11.23 6.13 25.42
CA PHE A 10 11.98 5.78 26.63
C PHE A 10 13.35 5.19 26.34
N ASP A 11 13.43 4.27 25.38
CA ASP A 11 14.70 3.68 24.96
C ASP A 11 15.62 4.72 24.33
N ASN A 12 15.10 5.56 23.43
CA ASN A 12 15.86 6.62 22.78
C ASN A 12 16.49 7.56 23.82
N VAL A 13 15.69 8.07 24.75
CA VAL A 13 16.14 8.96 25.82
C VAL A 13 17.12 8.26 26.76
N ALA A 14 16.85 7.02 27.16
CA ALA A 14 17.77 6.25 28.00
C ALA A 14 19.12 6.05 27.30
N CYS A 15 19.11 5.75 25.99
CA CYS A 15 20.32 5.61 25.19
C CYS A 15 21.10 6.92 25.11
N GLU A 16 20.44 8.07 24.92
CA GLU A 16 21.09 9.39 24.93
C GLU A 16 21.78 9.69 26.27
N ILE A 17 21.12 9.38 27.40
CA ILE A 17 21.74 9.58 28.72
C ILE A 17 22.99 8.70 28.86
N LEU A 18 22.92 7.45 28.39
CA LEU A 18 24.04 6.50 28.46
C LEU A 18 25.21 6.84 27.52
N GLU A 19 25.06 7.79 26.58
CA GLU A 19 26.18 8.30 25.78
C GLU A 19 27.12 9.20 26.59
N ASP A 20 26.64 9.84 27.66
CA ASP A 20 27.50 10.56 28.58
C ASP A 20 28.21 9.57 29.52
N SER A 21 29.54 9.59 29.44
CA SER A 21 30.44 8.79 30.29
C SER A 21 30.22 8.95 31.80
N SER A 22 29.61 10.05 32.26
CA SER A 22 29.25 10.26 33.67
C SER A 22 28.23 9.23 34.18
N PHE A 23 27.49 8.57 33.29
CA PHE A 23 26.52 7.53 33.58
C PHE A 23 27.00 6.11 33.25
N SER A 24 28.33 5.88 33.15
CA SER A 24 28.87 4.54 32.79
C SER A 24 28.53 3.42 33.77
N ASN A 25 28.10 3.75 35.00
CA ASN A 25 27.66 2.81 36.02
C ASN A 25 26.12 2.67 36.10
N VAL A 26 25.38 3.36 35.24
CA VAL A 26 23.92 3.30 35.16
C VAL A 26 23.50 2.23 34.16
N LYS A 27 22.44 1.50 34.51
CA LYS A 27 21.78 0.57 33.59
C LYS A 27 20.27 0.80 33.63
N PHE A 28 19.69 1.16 32.49
CA PHE A 28 18.24 1.19 32.32
C PHE A 28 17.75 -0.18 31.87
N ASN A 29 16.73 -0.73 32.55
CA ASN A 29 16.05 -1.94 32.12
C ASN A 29 14.59 -1.60 31.83
N ILE A 30 14.25 -1.46 30.55
CA ILE A 30 12.92 -1.04 30.10
C ILE A 30 12.18 -2.28 29.60
N ARG A 31 10.93 -2.46 30.02
CA ARG A 31 10.06 -3.55 29.58
C ARG A 31 8.66 -3.03 29.32
N SER A 32 8.06 -3.48 28.21
CA SER A 32 6.63 -3.38 28.00
C SER A 32 5.88 -4.35 28.92
N GLY A 33 4.59 -4.12 29.15
CA GLY A 33 3.77 -5.09 29.87
C GLY A 33 3.59 -6.40 29.13
N ASP A 34 3.64 -6.40 27.79
CA ASP A 34 3.65 -7.64 27.00
C ASP A 34 4.93 -8.45 27.27
N GLN A 35 6.09 -7.80 27.37
CA GLN A 35 7.33 -8.48 27.76
C GLN A 35 7.20 -9.09 29.16
N ILE A 36 6.69 -8.31 30.12
CA ILE A 36 6.50 -8.78 31.50
C ILE A 36 5.52 -9.94 31.58
N LYS A 37 4.47 -9.94 30.77
CA LYS A 37 3.50 -11.03 30.68
C LYS A 37 4.13 -12.31 30.12
N SER A 38 5.08 -12.19 29.20
CA SER A 38 5.76 -13.33 28.58
C SER A 38 6.89 -13.93 29.42
N MET A 39 7.45 -13.14 30.35
CA MET A 39 8.52 -13.59 31.24
C MET A 39 7.99 -14.55 32.30
N ASP A 40 8.83 -15.49 32.72
CA ASP A 40 8.52 -16.37 33.85
C ASP A 40 8.76 -15.68 35.21
N GLU A 41 8.34 -16.35 36.29
CA GLU A 41 8.45 -15.79 37.65
C GLU A 41 9.89 -15.52 38.08
N GLU A 42 10.85 -16.37 37.65
CA GLU A 42 12.26 -16.25 38.01
C GLU A 42 12.89 -15.06 37.29
N GLU A 43 12.61 -14.89 36.00
CA GLU A 43 13.09 -13.76 35.20
C GLU A 43 12.60 -12.42 35.76
N ILE A 44 11.33 -12.34 36.16
CA ILE A 44 10.76 -11.10 36.74
C ILE A 44 11.32 -10.85 38.13
N TYR A 45 11.47 -11.91 38.95
CA TYR A 45 12.12 -11.82 40.25
C TYR A 45 13.53 -11.25 40.11
N ASP A 46 14.35 -11.78 39.23
CA ASP A 46 15.73 -11.33 39.02
C ASP A 46 15.80 -9.89 38.49
N LEU A 47 14.91 -9.55 37.55
CA LEU A 47 14.80 -8.18 37.03
C LEU A 47 14.46 -7.19 38.15
N MET A 48 13.51 -7.51 39.02
CA MET A 48 13.12 -6.64 40.12
C MET A 48 14.12 -6.65 41.27
N ASN A 49 14.75 -7.79 41.56
CA ASN A 49 15.72 -7.90 42.64
C ASN A 49 17.01 -7.13 42.31
N SER A 50 17.40 -7.08 41.04
CA SER A 50 18.62 -6.42 40.56
C SER A 50 18.57 -4.90 40.44
N CYS A 51 17.40 -4.25 40.61
CA CYS A 51 17.28 -2.80 40.46
C CYS A 51 17.28 -2.02 41.79
N ASP A 52 17.91 -0.84 41.80
CA ASP A 52 17.86 0.12 42.90
C ASP A 52 16.57 0.96 42.89
N ALA A 53 16.03 1.19 41.69
CA ALA A 53 14.76 1.86 41.44
C ALA A 53 13.86 1.02 40.53
N PHE A 54 12.57 0.97 40.85
CA PHE A 54 11.53 0.39 40.01
C PHE A 54 10.43 1.41 39.78
N ILE A 55 10.06 1.61 38.51
CA ILE A 55 8.95 2.48 38.11
C ILE A 55 8.03 1.68 37.18
N GLY A 56 6.78 1.55 37.59
CA GLY A 56 5.67 1.02 36.82
C GLY A 56 4.70 2.15 36.48
N GLN A 57 4.57 2.44 35.19
CA GLN A 57 3.68 3.48 34.68
C GLN A 57 2.76 2.91 33.61
N TRP A 58 1.52 3.40 33.58
CA TRP A 58 0.44 2.91 32.71
C TRP A 58 0.27 1.38 32.77
N VAL A 59 0.47 0.78 33.94
CA VAL A 59 0.48 -0.67 34.17
C VAL A 59 -0.85 -1.30 33.73
N SER A 60 -0.84 -2.24 32.78
CA SER A 60 -2.04 -2.99 32.39
C SER A 60 -2.50 -3.99 33.45
N SER A 61 -3.75 -4.45 33.34
CA SER A 61 -4.33 -5.44 34.28
C SER A 61 -3.55 -6.76 34.31
N ASN A 62 -2.92 -7.14 33.19
CA ASN A 62 -2.08 -8.33 33.13
C ASN A 62 -0.80 -8.15 33.95
N VAL A 63 -0.14 -7.00 33.80
CA VAL A 63 1.07 -6.68 34.58
C VAL A 63 0.74 -6.58 36.06
N ASP A 64 -0.40 -6.00 36.44
CA ASP A 64 -0.84 -5.97 37.84
C ASP A 64 -1.04 -7.37 38.43
N ALA A 65 -1.67 -8.28 37.70
CA ALA A 65 -1.84 -9.66 38.15
C ALA A 65 -0.48 -10.35 38.41
N VAL A 66 0.49 -10.15 37.50
CA VAL A 66 1.84 -10.70 37.61
C VAL A 66 2.58 -10.11 38.81
N LEU A 67 2.62 -8.78 38.93
CA LEU A 67 3.32 -8.09 40.01
C LEU A 67 2.68 -8.34 41.38
N THR A 68 1.35 -8.36 41.46
CA THR A 68 0.62 -8.65 42.71
C THR A 68 0.91 -10.08 43.19
N SER A 69 0.94 -11.06 42.30
CA SER A 69 1.32 -12.44 42.63
C SER A 69 2.76 -12.52 43.15
N LEU A 70 3.70 -11.90 42.44
CA LEU A 70 5.12 -11.92 42.80
C LEU A 70 5.39 -11.24 44.15
N LEU A 71 4.83 -10.04 44.37
CA LEU A 71 4.98 -9.31 45.63
C LEU A 71 4.27 -9.99 46.80
N GLY A 72 3.21 -10.77 46.53
CA GLY A 72 2.58 -11.62 47.55
C GLY A 72 3.52 -12.72 48.06
N LYS A 73 4.39 -13.27 47.19
CA LYS A 73 5.40 -14.28 47.54
C LYS A 73 6.68 -13.66 48.09
N TYR A 74 7.11 -12.54 47.52
CA TYR A 74 8.39 -11.87 47.79
C TYR A 74 8.15 -10.39 48.13
N PRO A 75 7.56 -10.07 49.29
CA PRO A 75 7.17 -8.69 49.64
C PRO A 75 8.36 -7.73 49.71
N ASP A 76 9.55 -8.24 50.05
CA ASP A 76 10.79 -7.45 50.16
C ASP A 76 11.27 -6.89 48.81
N LEU A 77 10.80 -7.41 47.67
CA LEU A 77 11.12 -6.84 46.36
C LEU A 77 10.65 -5.39 46.21
N SER A 78 9.60 -5.00 46.93
CA SER A 78 9.11 -3.62 46.94
C SER A 78 9.87 -2.69 47.88
N ASN A 79 10.77 -3.23 48.72
CA ASN A 79 11.54 -2.44 49.69
C ASN A 79 12.82 -1.90 49.05
N LYS A 80 12.71 -0.77 48.36
CA LYS A 80 13.80 -0.16 47.60
C LYS A 80 13.94 1.32 47.95
N LYS A 81 15.04 1.92 47.47
CA LYS A 81 15.20 3.37 47.51
C LYS A 81 14.09 4.06 46.71
N LEU A 82 13.67 3.46 45.58
CA LEU A 82 12.48 3.85 44.85
C LEU A 82 11.73 2.61 44.34
N PHE A 83 10.49 2.41 44.76
CA PHE A 83 9.58 1.45 44.15
C PHE A 83 8.25 2.13 43.94
N LEU A 84 7.90 2.46 42.70
CA LEU A 84 6.72 3.25 42.39
C LEU A 84 5.88 2.60 41.30
N ILE A 85 4.60 2.42 41.61
CA ILE A 85 3.51 2.18 40.69
C ILE A 85 2.77 3.52 40.63
N LEU A 86 3.02 4.27 39.56
CA LEU A 86 2.50 5.63 39.36
C LEU A 86 1.03 5.65 38.99
N GLU A 87 0.49 4.51 38.53
CA GLU A 87 -0.92 4.35 38.19
C GLU A 87 -1.34 2.87 38.28
N PRO A 88 -2.51 2.56 38.85
CA PRO A 88 -3.12 1.23 38.82
C PRO A 88 -3.79 0.92 37.45
N PRO A 89 -4.03 -0.37 37.12
CA PRO A 89 -4.70 -0.76 35.88
C PRO A 89 -6.05 -0.12 35.62
N SER A 90 -6.27 0.20 34.34
CA SER A 90 -7.56 0.52 33.70
C SER A 90 -8.29 1.79 34.16
N GLY A 91 -7.71 2.63 35.02
CA GLY A 91 -8.29 3.92 35.44
C GLY A 91 -9.63 3.84 36.19
N ASN A 92 -10.20 2.63 36.34
CA ASN A 92 -11.46 2.33 37.02
C ASN A 92 -11.19 1.63 38.35
N VAL A 93 -10.47 2.33 39.22
CA VAL A 93 -10.10 1.84 40.55
C VAL A 93 -11.30 1.98 41.49
N ASN A 94 -11.61 0.92 42.24
CA ASN A 94 -12.56 0.95 43.34
C ASN A 94 -11.89 0.44 44.62
N SER A 95 -12.54 0.66 45.78
CA SER A 95 -11.98 0.39 47.11
C SER A 95 -11.71 -1.10 47.40
N GLU A 96 -12.20 -2.00 46.55
CA GLU A 96 -12.06 -3.46 46.66
C GLU A 96 -11.13 -4.04 45.59
N SER A 97 -10.56 -3.21 44.70
CA SER A 97 -9.71 -3.65 43.61
C SER A 97 -8.36 -4.17 44.13
N SER A 98 -7.91 -5.32 43.61
CA SER A 98 -6.57 -5.88 43.86
C SER A 98 -5.45 -4.89 43.51
N SER A 99 -5.72 -3.99 42.55
CA SER A 99 -4.80 -2.95 42.12
C SER A 99 -4.47 -1.92 43.21
N ILE A 100 -5.36 -1.73 44.20
CA ILE A 100 -5.06 -0.93 45.40
C ILE A 100 -3.98 -1.61 46.24
N GLY A 101 -3.98 -2.95 46.29
CA GLY A 101 -2.94 -3.73 46.94
C GLY A 101 -1.57 -3.51 46.28
N LEU A 102 -1.51 -3.45 44.96
CA LEU A 102 -0.27 -3.20 44.22
C LEU A 102 0.29 -1.79 44.52
N VAL A 103 -0.51 -0.72 44.39
CA VAL A 103 -0.02 0.66 44.66
C VAL A 103 0.37 0.88 46.12
N ARG A 104 -0.23 0.13 47.07
CA ARG A 104 0.18 0.15 48.48
C ARG A 104 1.60 -0.36 48.68
N ASN A 105 2.19 -1.01 47.68
CA ASN A 105 3.58 -1.42 47.74
C ASN A 105 4.59 -0.29 47.50
N ASN A 106 4.15 0.91 47.13
CA ASN A 106 5.05 2.02 46.84
C ASN A 106 5.97 2.37 48.01
N THR A 107 7.27 2.45 47.73
CA THR A 107 8.29 2.87 48.69
C THR A 107 9.17 3.99 48.15
N ILE A 108 9.55 4.91 49.05
CA ILE A 108 10.57 5.92 48.84
C ILE A 108 11.50 5.85 50.05
N ASP A 109 12.81 5.77 49.81
CA ASP A 109 13.83 5.59 50.84
C ASP A 109 13.49 4.45 51.81
N TYR A 110 13.09 3.31 51.26
CA TYR A 110 12.75 2.09 52.01
C TYR A 110 11.53 2.23 52.94
N GLN A 111 10.71 3.28 52.77
CA GLN A 111 9.49 3.53 53.55
C GLN A 111 8.22 3.45 52.70
N LYS A 112 7.18 2.77 53.18
CA LYS A 112 5.86 2.70 52.51
C LYS A 112 5.14 4.05 52.60
N ILE A 113 4.96 4.70 51.46
CA ILE A 113 4.48 6.10 51.40
C ILE A 113 2.96 6.26 51.58
N PHE A 114 2.17 5.19 51.41
CA PHE A 114 0.70 5.23 51.51
C PHE A 114 0.12 4.52 52.72
N SER A 115 0.96 4.20 53.72
CA SER A 115 0.54 3.48 54.94
C SER A 115 -0.52 4.24 55.76
N GLY A 116 -0.53 5.58 55.69
CA GLY A 116 -1.50 6.44 56.38
C GLY A 116 -2.75 6.83 55.57
N LEU A 117 -2.87 6.40 54.32
CA LEU A 117 -3.97 6.78 53.41
C LEU A 117 -5.04 5.68 53.33
N SER A 118 -6.32 6.09 53.33
CA SER A 118 -7.45 5.17 53.16
C SER A 118 -7.52 4.65 51.71
N ASN A 119 -8.25 3.56 51.47
CA ASN A 119 -8.50 3.10 50.10
C ASN A 119 -9.25 4.16 49.28
N GLU A 120 -10.12 4.95 49.92
CA GLU A 120 -10.90 6.00 49.27
C GLU A 120 -10.00 7.17 48.81
N ASP A 121 -9.01 7.55 49.63
CA ASP A 121 -8.01 8.58 49.26
C ASP A 121 -7.21 8.16 48.02
N LEU A 122 -6.76 6.90 47.99
CA LEU A 122 -6.02 6.34 46.85
C LEU A 122 -6.89 6.30 45.58
N VAL A 123 -8.13 5.82 45.70
CA VAL A 123 -9.08 5.82 44.58
C VAL A 123 -9.33 7.23 44.06
N ASN A 124 -9.50 8.21 44.94
CA ASN A 124 -9.72 9.59 44.55
C ASN A 124 -8.50 10.17 43.82
N TYR A 125 -7.29 9.92 44.30
CA TYR A 125 -6.06 10.34 43.62
C TYR A 125 -5.99 9.76 42.21
N PHE A 126 -6.03 8.43 42.08
CA PHE A 126 -5.84 7.77 40.78
C PHE A 126 -7.00 8.02 39.81
N LYS A 127 -8.20 8.40 40.29
CA LYS A 127 -9.28 8.87 39.41
C LYS A 127 -8.98 10.23 38.76
N ASN A 128 -8.30 11.12 39.48
CA ASN A 128 -7.98 12.46 39.02
C ASN A 128 -6.62 12.53 38.29
N THR A 129 -5.76 11.52 38.46
CA THR A 129 -4.45 11.40 37.79
C THR A 129 -4.36 10.21 36.82
N LYS A 130 -5.51 9.71 36.36
CA LYS A 130 -5.57 8.57 35.44
C LYS A 130 -5.00 8.96 34.07
N ARG A 131 -4.47 7.97 33.37
CA ARG A 131 -4.04 8.07 31.97
C ARG A 131 -5.11 8.74 31.10
N GLY A 132 -4.66 9.67 30.26
CA GLY A 132 -5.51 10.43 29.33
C GLY A 132 -6.20 11.63 29.95
N THR A 133 -5.99 11.91 31.24
CA THR A 133 -6.41 13.19 31.85
C THR A 133 -5.49 14.31 31.36
N ALA A 134 -6.05 15.48 31.02
CA ALA A 134 -5.25 16.63 30.58
C ALA A 134 -4.28 17.07 31.68
N TYR A 135 -3.04 17.37 31.30
CA TYR A 135 -1.97 17.74 32.23
C TYR A 135 -2.38 18.84 33.21
N ASP A 136 -2.98 19.94 32.71
CA ASP A 136 -3.39 21.06 33.56
C ASP A 136 -4.36 20.63 34.67
N SER A 137 -5.30 19.74 34.35
CA SER A 137 -6.24 19.19 35.33
C SER A 137 -5.53 18.35 36.40
N VAL A 138 -4.53 17.57 35.99
CA VAL A 138 -3.71 16.75 36.92
C VAL A 138 -2.85 17.66 37.79
N TYR A 139 -2.20 18.66 37.19
CA TYR A 139 -1.35 19.63 37.87
C TYR A 139 -2.14 20.43 38.91
N ASP A 140 -3.32 20.94 38.53
CA ASP A 140 -4.22 21.65 39.44
C ASP A 140 -4.68 20.75 40.59
N TYR A 141 -5.05 19.50 40.29
CA TYR A 141 -5.43 18.54 41.33
C TYR A 141 -4.28 18.28 42.30
N ILE A 142 -3.08 17.99 41.79
CA ILE A 142 -1.90 17.68 42.60
C ILE A 142 -1.52 18.87 43.49
N SER A 143 -1.50 20.07 42.92
CA SER A 143 -1.09 21.30 43.60
C SER A 143 -2.05 21.68 44.74
N ASN A 144 -3.34 21.39 44.58
CA ASN A 144 -4.37 21.84 45.52
C ASN A 144 -4.87 20.75 46.48
N ASN A 145 -4.84 19.48 46.08
CA ASN A 145 -5.55 18.40 46.77
C ASN A 145 -4.71 17.16 47.10
N ALA A 146 -3.48 17.05 46.60
CA ALA A 146 -2.71 15.80 46.70
C ALA A 146 -1.37 15.92 47.46
N THR A 147 -1.18 16.95 48.28
CA THR A 147 0.06 17.13 49.05
C THR A 147 0.38 15.97 49.99
N SER A 148 -0.63 15.20 50.44
CA SER A 148 -0.49 14.01 51.29
C SER A 148 0.19 12.82 50.60
N PHE A 149 0.36 12.85 49.28
CA PHE A 149 1.03 11.79 48.50
C PHE A 149 2.55 12.02 48.35
N GLY A 150 3.04 13.19 48.76
CA GLY A 150 4.46 13.54 48.76
C GLY A 150 4.95 14.08 47.41
N GLU A 151 5.91 15.00 47.49
CA GLU A 151 6.42 15.76 46.33
C GLU A 151 7.07 14.85 45.27
N ILE A 152 7.90 13.89 45.69
CA ILE A 152 8.59 12.97 44.76
C ILE A 152 7.60 12.16 43.93
N PHE A 153 6.58 11.58 44.58
CA PHE A 153 5.56 10.79 43.88
C PHE A 153 4.74 11.65 42.93
N ASN A 154 4.30 12.82 43.40
CA ASN A 154 3.50 13.76 42.61
C ASN A 154 4.28 14.25 41.37
N ASN A 155 5.57 14.59 41.51
CA ASN A 155 6.40 15.01 40.38
C ASN A 155 6.56 13.90 39.33
N LEU A 156 6.75 12.65 39.75
CA LEU A 156 6.82 11.51 38.82
C LEU A 156 5.47 11.21 38.15
N VAL A 157 4.34 11.44 38.84
CA VAL A 157 3.02 11.38 38.20
C VAL A 157 2.85 12.47 37.15
N LEU A 158 3.38 13.68 37.39
CA LEU A 158 3.36 14.76 36.40
C LEU A 158 4.24 14.46 35.18
N TYR A 159 5.44 13.88 35.35
CA TYR A 159 6.25 13.42 34.21
C TYR A 159 5.53 12.34 33.41
N LYS A 160 4.94 11.33 34.07
CA LYS A 160 4.16 10.26 33.42
C LYS A 160 3.08 10.82 32.49
N ASP A 161 2.43 11.91 32.86
CA ASP A 161 1.33 12.49 32.10
C ASP A 161 1.80 13.36 30.92
N ILE A 162 3.10 13.69 30.85
CA ILE A 162 3.71 14.37 29.70
C ILE A 162 4.58 13.39 28.90
N ASN A 163 3.99 12.77 27.87
CA ASN A 163 4.66 11.80 27.01
C ASN A 163 5.44 12.47 25.85
N ASP A 164 6.43 13.30 26.18
CA ASP A 164 7.37 13.90 25.22
C ASP A 164 8.84 13.63 25.59
N LYS A 165 9.72 13.73 24.59
CA LYS A 165 11.14 13.39 24.71
C LYS A 165 11.86 14.13 25.86
N SER A 166 11.60 15.43 26.01
CA SER A 166 12.26 16.28 27.01
C SER A 166 11.80 15.93 28.42
N ASN A 167 10.49 15.77 28.62
CA ASN A 167 9.95 15.41 29.94
C ASN A 167 10.37 14.00 30.36
N LEU A 168 10.41 13.03 29.46
CA LEU A 168 10.92 11.69 29.77
C LEU A 168 12.41 11.69 30.11
N LYS A 169 13.21 12.55 29.45
CA LYS A 169 14.63 12.73 29.80
C LYS A 169 14.80 13.26 31.21
N ASN A 170 14.02 14.29 31.55
CA ASN A 170 14.04 14.87 32.88
C ASN A 170 13.47 13.93 33.95
N GLU A 171 12.51 13.06 33.63
CA GLU A 171 12.05 12.00 34.51
C GLU A 171 13.20 11.06 34.89
N LEU A 172 13.94 10.53 33.90
CA LEU A 172 15.06 9.63 34.14
C LEU A 172 16.19 10.32 34.93
N LEU A 173 16.52 11.57 34.59
CA LEU A 173 17.51 12.36 35.33
C LEU A 173 17.06 12.66 36.76
N TYR A 174 15.78 12.95 36.99
CA TYR A 174 15.21 13.15 38.33
C TYR A 174 15.35 11.89 39.19
N VAL A 175 15.06 10.72 38.61
CA VAL A 175 15.22 9.42 39.29
C VAL A 175 16.69 9.16 39.62
N LEU A 176 17.61 9.41 38.68
CA LEU A 176 19.05 9.26 38.93
C LEU A 176 19.55 10.20 40.02
N ASN A 177 19.03 11.44 40.07
CA ASN A 177 19.34 12.39 41.13
C ASN A 177 18.89 11.88 42.50
N ILE A 178 17.66 11.35 42.61
CA ILE A 178 17.17 10.70 43.84
C ILE A 178 18.07 9.52 44.24
N LEU A 179 18.54 8.73 43.27
CA LEU A 179 19.45 7.62 43.50
C LEU A 179 20.85 8.08 43.96
N GLY A 180 21.21 9.35 43.79
CA GLY A 180 22.44 9.96 44.30
C GLY A 180 23.45 10.31 43.21
N HIS A 181 23.05 10.32 41.94
CA HIS A 181 23.87 10.81 40.84
C HIS A 181 23.80 12.33 40.74
N ASP A 182 24.95 12.98 40.62
CA ASP A 182 25.03 14.44 40.44
C ASP A 182 24.68 14.81 39.00
N CYS A 183 23.39 15.00 38.74
CA CYS A 183 22.85 15.36 37.43
C CYS A 183 21.75 16.41 37.58
N GLY A 184 21.70 17.35 36.62
CA GLY A 184 20.65 18.35 36.52
C GLY A 184 19.40 17.77 35.87
N PHE A 185 18.23 18.21 36.33
CA PHE A 185 16.93 17.92 35.74
C PHE A 185 16.07 19.17 35.84
N GLU A 186 15.10 19.32 34.95
CA GLU A 186 14.09 20.37 34.97
C GLU A 186 12.78 19.81 35.49
N ALA A 187 12.04 20.55 36.32
CA ALA A 187 10.73 20.13 36.81
C ALA A 187 9.74 19.84 35.64
N PRO A 188 8.73 18.97 35.84
CA PRO A 188 7.74 18.67 34.81
C PRO A 188 7.15 19.97 34.25
N ASN A 189 7.34 20.18 32.94
CA ASN A 189 6.93 21.40 32.28
C ASN A 189 6.17 21.05 31.01
N PHE A 190 4.87 21.29 31.04
CA PHE A 190 4.01 21.15 29.87
C PHE A 190 4.01 22.44 29.07
N THR A 191 4.60 22.40 27.88
CA THR A 191 4.64 23.55 26.96
C THR A 191 3.55 23.51 25.89
N GLY A 192 2.56 22.62 26.06
CA GLY A 192 1.57 22.30 25.02
C GLY A 192 2.12 21.28 24.03
N ILE A 193 1.28 20.32 23.59
CA ILE A 193 1.64 19.44 22.47
C ILE A 193 1.20 20.14 21.20
N GLN A 194 2.16 20.44 20.32
CA GLN A 194 1.81 20.87 18.98
C GLN A 194 1.03 19.74 18.30
N SER A 195 -0.24 20.01 18.02
CA SER A 195 -1.20 19.03 17.52
C SER A 195 -1.04 18.73 16.04
N SER A 196 -0.37 19.61 15.30
CA SER A 196 -0.22 19.57 13.86
C SER A 196 0.87 20.54 13.39
N GLY A 197 1.43 20.30 12.21
CA GLY A 197 2.41 21.20 11.58
C GLY A 197 3.53 20.49 10.84
N ILE A 198 4.61 21.22 10.53
CA ILE A 198 5.80 20.66 9.89
C ILE A 198 6.68 20.02 10.97
N PHE A 199 7.07 18.76 10.77
CA PHE A 199 7.97 18.03 11.67
C PHE A 199 9.06 17.29 10.89
N ARG A 200 10.29 17.23 11.42
CA ARG A 200 11.34 16.33 10.93
C ARG A 200 12.09 15.72 12.12
N ASP A 201 12.90 16.52 12.79
CA ASP A 201 13.53 16.22 14.08
C ASP A 201 12.87 16.95 15.26
N ARG A 202 12.17 18.05 14.93
CA ARG A 202 11.36 18.88 15.82
C ARG A 202 10.27 19.57 14.99
N TRP A 203 9.46 20.37 15.64
CA TRP A 203 8.49 21.24 14.96
C TRP A 203 9.17 22.47 14.36
N TYR A 204 8.72 22.86 13.16
CA TYR A 204 9.22 24.00 12.42
C TYR A 204 8.10 24.94 11.99
N SER A 205 8.40 26.24 11.92
CA SER A 205 7.65 27.15 11.04
C SER A 205 8.06 26.92 9.58
N LEU A 206 7.23 27.33 8.62
CA LEU A 206 7.55 27.17 7.19
C LEU A 206 8.86 27.85 6.81
N ASP A 207 9.04 29.11 7.21
CA ASP A 207 10.26 29.88 6.92
C ASP A 207 11.52 29.21 7.49
N GLU A 208 11.42 28.73 8.73
CA GLU A 208 12.52 28.04 9.39
C GLU A 208 12.86 26.72 8.68
N TYR A 209 11.82 25.94 8.32
CA TYR A 209 11.99 24.67 7.61
C TYR A 209 12.67 24.88 6.25
N ILE A 210 12.16 25.82 5.44
CA ILE A 210 12.73 26.17 4.13
C ILE A 210 14.18 26.60 4.30
N SER A 211 14.47 27.50 5.25
CA SER A 211 15.85 27.99 5.45
C SER A 211 16.84 26.90 5.88
N THR A 212 16.34 25.81 6.48
CA THR A 212 17.16 24.73 7.03
C THR A 212 17.38 23.60 6.02
N PHE A 213 16.32 23.18 5.32
CA PHE A 213 16.33 21.95 4.52
C PHE A 213 16.22 22.17 3.02
N PHE A 214 15.71 23.30 2.55
CA PHE A 214 15.53 23.47 1.11
C PHE A 214 16.86 23.71 0.40
N ASN A 215 17.01 23.04 -0.74
CA ASN A 215 18.07 23.35 -1.67
C ASN A 215 17.53 24.27 -2.77
N SER A 216 18.06 25.49 -2.85
CA SER A 216 17.67 26.47 -3.86
C SER A 216 17.90 26.04 -5.32
N SER A 217 18.71 25.00 -5.58
CA SER A 217 18.85 24.42 -6.93
C SER A 217 17.67 23.53 -7.32
N ASN A 218 16.95 23.00 -6.34
CA ASN A 218 15.81 22.12 -6.55
C ASN A 218 14.61 22.97 -6.97
N LYS A 219 13.99 22.61 -8.09
CA LYS A 219 12.90 23.39 -8.70
C LYS A 219 11.51 22.87 -8.34
N ARG A 220 11.46 21.71 -7.69
CA ARG A 220 10.24 20.97 -7.43
C ARG A 220 10.12 20.66 -5.96
N THR A 221 8.90 20.54 -5.48
CA THR A 221 8.60 20.28 -4.08
C THR A 221 7.51 19.23 -3.95
N VAL A 222 7.69 18.27 -3.04
CA VAL A 222 6.67 17.27 -2.70
C VAL A 222 6.13 17.54 -1.30
N GLY A 223 4.81 17.51 -1.15
CA GLY A 223 4.16 17.50 0.16
C GLY A 223 4.00 16.07 0.67
N ILE A 224 4.33 15.79 1.94
CA ILE A 224 4.02 14.50 2.59
C ILE A 224 3.04 14.76 3.75
N LEU A 225 1.92 14.04 3.79
CA LEU A 225 0.97 14.10 4.92
C LEU A 225 0.98 12.80 5.72
N GLU A 226 1.24 12.88 7.02
CA GLU A 226 1.22 11.74 7.94
C GLU A 226 0.58 12.09 9.32
N SER A 227 0.26 11.08 10.11
CA SER A 227 -0.34 11.20 11.43
C SER A 227 0.67 11.60 12.50
N THR A 228 0.27 12.54 13.35
CA THR A 228 1.05 12.93 14.55
C THR A 228 1.28 11.77 15.52
N MET A 229 0.50 10.69 15.43
CA MET A 229 0.70 9.50 16.28
C MET A 229 2.09 8.87 16.07
N TYR A 230 2.63 8.94 14.85
CA TYR A 230 3.92 8.31 14.52
C TYR A 230 5.12 9.15 14.97
N ILE A 231 4.92 10.46 15.20
CA ILE A 231 5.89 11.29 15.94
C ILE A 231 5.96 10.83 17.40
N GLN A 232 4.78 10.67 18.03
CA GLN A 232 4.69 10.30 19.44
C GLN A 232 5.21 8.90 19.73
N SER A 233 5.07 7.97 18.78
CA SER A 233 5.61 6.60 18.88
C SER A 233 7.06 6.46 18.39
N GLN A 234 7.67 7.52 17.82
CA GLN A 234 9.00 7.48 17.19
C GLN A 234 9.09 6.42 16.08
N GLN A 235 8.14 6.48 15.13
CA GLN A 235 8.02 5.55 14.02
C GLN A 235 8.03 6.32 12.68
N LEU A 236 9.10 7.07 12.45
CA LEU A 236 9.22 7.97 11.29
C LEU A 236 10.14 7.43 10.18
N ASP A 237 10.72 6.24 10.37
CA ASP A 237 11.72 5.64 9.46
C ASP A 237 11.24 5.61 8.00
N VAL A 238 9.99 5.21 7.76
CA VAL A 238 9.41 5.17 6.40
C VAL A 238 9.23 6.57 5.81
N VAL A 239 8.80 7.57 6.60
CA VAL A 239 8.67 8.95 6.12
C VAL A 239 10.04 9.53 5.78
N ASN A 240 11.04 9.22 6.60
CA ASN A 240 12.42 9.64 6.38
C ASN A 240 12.98 9.02 5.10
N GLU A 241 12.79 7.72 4.87
CA GLU A 241 13.24 7.03 3.65
C GLU A 241 12.59 7.62 2.39
N ILE A 242 11.27 7.89 2.42
CA ILE A 242 10.58 8.55 1.30
C ILE A 242 11.15 9.97 1.07
N THR A 243 11.39 10.72 2.15
CA THR A 243 11.96 12.07 2.08
C THR A 243 13.36 12.04 1.46
N GLU A 244 14.23 11.13 1.93
CA GLU A 244 15.59 10.97 1.43
C GLU A 244 15.62 10.52 -0.03
N SER A 245 14.75 9.59 -0.42
CA SER A 245 14.59 9.15 -1.80
C SER A 245 14.25 10.33 -2.73
N LEU A 246 13.23 11.13 -2.38
CA LEU A 246 12.83 12.31 -3.16
C LEU A 246 13.91 13.41 -3.18
N GLU A 247 14.54 13.69 -2.03
CA GLU A 247 15.63 14.67 -1.94
C GLU A 247 16.83 14.25 -2.81
N SER A 248 17.13 12.94 -2.91
CA SER A 248 18.19 12.41 -3.76
C SER A 248 17.92 12.60 -5.26
N MET A 249 16.65 12.67 -5.66
CA MET A 249 16.20 12.98 -7.02
C MET A 249 16.15 14.49 -7.31
N GLY A 250 16.46 15.34 -6.34
CA GLY A 250 16.50 16.80 -6.52
C GLY A 250 15.17 17.49 -6.24
N TYR A 251 14.30 16.90 -5.42
CA TYR A 251 13.11 17.55 -4.87
C TYR A 251 13.41 18.26 -3.55
N ASN A 252 12.66 19.31 -3.24
CA ASN A 252 12.43 19.73 -1.85
C ASN A 252 11.23 18.94 -1.30
N VAL A 253 11.16 18.73 0.02
CA VAL A 253 10.04 18.00 0.64
C VAL A 253 9.48 18.83 1.80
N ILE A 254 8.15 18.93 1.91
CA ILE A 254 7.47 19.56 3.07
C ILE A 254 6.61 18.49 3.76
N PRO A 255 7.14 17.80 4.79
CA PRO A 255 6.38 16.84 5.56
C PRO A 255 5.54 17.57 6.61
N ILE A 256 4.22 17.36 6.54
CA ILE A 256 3.25 17.89 7.49
C ILE A 256 2.55 16.76 8.22
N TYR A 257 2.20 17.03 9.48
CA TYR A 257 1.58 16.06 10.35
C TYR A 257 0.31 16.63 10.97
N ALA A 258 -0.73 15.80 11.01
CA ALA A 258 -1.98 16.08 11.72
C ALA A 258 -2.66 14.74 12.06
N ALA A 259 -3.44 14.70 13.13
CA ALA A 259 -4.09 13.44 13.56
C ALA A 259 -4.87 12.77 12.41
N ALA A 260 -4.76 11.45 12.29
CA ALA A 260 -5.44 10.68 11.25
C ALA A 260 -6.97 10.87 11.29
N GLY A 261 -7.60 11.04 10.12
CA GLY A 261 -9.05 11.22 9.99
C GLY A 261 -9.58 12.49 10.66
N ASN A 262 -8.76 13.55 10.78
CA ASN A 262 -9.14 14.80 11.46
C ASN A 262 -9.24 15.99 10.48
N ALA A 263 -10.16 16.92 10.76
CA ALA A 263 -10.35 18.17 10.01
C ALA A 263 -9.08 19.04 9.92
N GLU A 264 -8.21 18.94 10.93
CA GLU A 264 -6.94 19.67 11.00
C GLU A 264 -5.99 19.34 9.84
N GLN A 265 -6.13 18.16 9.21
CA GLN A 265 -5.35 17.80 8.02
C GLN A 265 -5.53 18.83 6.89
N LEU A 266 -6.76 19.30 6.65
CA LEU A 266 -7.01 20.35 5.66
C LEU A 266 -6.30 21.66 6.02
N ASN A 267 -6.31 22.02 7.30
CA ASN A 267 -5.72 23.27 7.77
C ASN A 267 -4.21 23.29 7.50
N VAL A 268 -3.51 22.22 7.87
CA VAL A 268 -2.06 22.14 7.64
C VAL A 268 -1.68 22.04 6.17
N MET A 269 -2.49 21.34 5.35
CA MET A 269 -2.27 21.29 3.91
C MET A 269 -2.33 22.69 3.29
N VAL A 270 -3.39 23.45 3.57
CA VAL A 270 -3.51 24.83 3.05
C VAL A 270 -2.41 25.73 3.64
N GLN A 271 -2.15 25.63 4.95
CA GLN A 271 -1.22 26.52 5.64
C GLN A 271 0.22 26.38 5.16
N TYR A 272 0.67 25.16 4.86
CA TYR A 272 2.08 24.88 4.60
C TYR A 272 2.39 24.52 3.16
N TRP A 273 1.41 24.13 2.35
CA TRP A 273 1.60 23.87 0.91
C TRP A 273 1.08 24.99 0.01
N THR A 274 0.57 26.08 0.59
CA THR A 274 0.11 27.26 -0.16
C THR A 274 0.48 28.55 0.56
N SER A 275 0.45 29.66 -0.17
CA SER A 275 0.62 31.00 0.40
C SER A 275 -0.58 31.51 1.22
N ALA A 276 -1.69 30.75 1.30
CA ALA A 276 -2.87 31.18 2.04
C ALA A 276 -2.66 31.23 3.55
N GLY A 277 -1.65 30.51 4.07
CA GLY A 277 -1.42 30.42 5.51
C GLY A 277 -2.68 29.97 6.24
N SER A 278 -3.13 30.74 7.23
CA SER A 278 -4.35 30.41 7.98
C SER A 278 -5.67 30.73 7.25
N ASN A 279 -5.65 31.25 6.02
CA ASN A 279 -6.86 31.66 5.28
C ASN A 279 -7.50 30.48 4.50
N ILE A 280 -8.00 29.48 5.22
CA ILE A 280 -8.54 28.24 4.65
C ILE A 280 -9.75 28.50 3.75
N SER A 281 -10.73 29.26 4.22
CA SER A 281 -11.93 29.60 3.44
C SER A 281 -11.59 30.43 2.21
N GLY A 282 -10.65 31.38 2.33
CA GLY A 282 -10.19 32.16 1.18
C GLY A 282 -9.58 31.29 0.10
N PHE A 283 -8.74 30.31 0.48
CA PHE A 283 -8.17 29.35 -0.47
C PHE A 283 -9.24 28.50 -1.16
N LEU A 284 -10.22 27.98 -0.41
CA LEU A 284 -11.27 27.14 -0.98
C LEU A 284 -12.20 27.92 -1.94
N GLU A 285 -12.46 29.20 -1.65
CA GLU A 285 -13.31 30.05 -2.47
C GLU A 285 -12.59 30.63 -3.70
N ASN A 286 -11.33 31.06 -3.53
CA ASN A 286 -10.53 31.76 -4.55
C ASN A 286 -9.09 31.21 -4.60
N PRO A 287 -8.87 29.94 -4.99
CA PRO A 287 -7.56 29.29 -4.91
C PRO A 287 -6.49 29.97 -5.77
N LEU A 288 -6.89 30.60 -6.89
CA LEU A 288 -5.98 31.29 -7.82
C LEU A 288 -5.33 32.55 -7.22
N ASP A 289 -5.83 33.06 -6.09
CA ASP A 289 -5.23 34.19 -5.38
C ASP A 289 -3.99 33.78 -4.57
N PHE A 290 -3.72 32.47 -4.48
CA PHE A 290 -2.66 31.90 -3.67
C PHE A 290 -1.68 31.10 -4.51
N GLU A 291 -0.39 31.29 -4.27
CA GLU A 291 0.67 30.43 -4.78
C GLU A 291 0.57 29.03 -4.15
N ILE A 292 0.78 28.01 -4.97
CA ILE A 292 0.92 26.61 -4.58
C ILE A 292 2.41 26.28 -4.50
N TYR A 293 2.83 25.60 -3.43
CA TYR A 293 4.24 25.30 -3.18
C TYR A 293 4.67 23.89 -3.56
N VAL A 294 3.72 22.98 -3.82
CA VAL A 294 3.98 21.55 -4.09
C VAL A 294 3.59 21.19 -5.52
N ASP A 295 4.34 20.25 -6.11
CA ASP A 295 4.13 19.71 -7.46
C ASP A 295 3.50 18.31 -7.46
N ALA A 296 3.54 17.64 -6.30
CA ALA A 296 2.91 16.36 -6.01
C ALA A 296 2.68 16.21 -4.50
N ILE A 297 1.77 15.33 -4.12
CA ILE A 297 1.46 15.02 -2.72
C ILE A 297 1.58 13.51 -2.49
N VAL A 298 2.23 13.11 -1.40
CA VAL A 298 2.23 11.73 -0.88
C VAL A 298 1.39 11.69 0.40
N SER A 299 0.25 11.02 0.32
CA SER A 299 -0.62 10.77 1.48
C SER A 299 -0.27 9.44 2.14
N MET A 300 0.11 9.50 3.41
CA MET A 300 0.42 8.31 4.21
C MET A 300 -0.66 7.93 5.21
N VAL A 301 -1.54 8.88 5.54
CA VAL A 301 -2.59 8.70 6.56
C VAL A 301 -3.56 7.58 6.19
N ALA A 302 -3.88 6.74 7.18
CA ALA A 302 -5.07 5.90 7.12
C ALA A 302 -6.32 6.80 7.24
N TYR A 303 -7.48 6.27 6.84
CA TYR A 303 -8.77 6.98 6.78
C TYR A 303 -8.83 8.02 5.65
N GLY A 304 -10.02 8.59 5.45
CA GLY A 304 -10.21 9.69 4.50
C GLY A 304 -9.53 10.97 4.99
N VAL A 305 -8.79 11.63 4.10
CA VAL A 305 -8.10 12.89 4.41
C VAL A 305 -9.14 13.97 4.71
N GLY A 306 -8.93 14.70 5.80
CA GLY A 306 -9.78 15.79 6.26
C GLY A 306 -10.88 15.37 7.23
N GLY A 307 -11.10 14.08 7.52
CA GLY A 307 -12.07 13.66 8.53
C GLY A 307 -13.48 14.22 8.27
N GLU A 308 -14.00 15.04 9.20
CA GLU A 308 -15.28 15.74 9.04
C GLU A 308 -15.29 16.72 7.84
N ASN A 309 -14.13 17.20 7.41
CA ASN A 309 -13.91 18.05 6.24
C ASN A 309 -13.49 17.25 4.98
N PHE A 310 -13.86 15.97 4.88
CA PHE A 310 -13.51 15.09 3.76
C PHE A 310 -13.75 15.73 2.39
N THR A 311 -14.94 16.30 2.15
CA THR A 311 -15.27 16.96 0.88
C THR A 311 -14.41 18.19 0.63
N ASN A 312 -14.15 19.01 1.65
CA ASN A 312 -13.30 20.19 1.49
C ASN A 312 -11.84 19.81 1.23
N ALA A 313 -11.36 18.68 1.78
CA ALA A 313 -10.05 18.13 1.44
C ALA A 313 -9.99 17.64 -0.02
N THR A 314 -11.06 17.04 -0.53
CA THR A 314 -11.17 16.74 -1.97
C THR A 314 -11.13 18.01 -2.82
N THR A 315 -11.88 19.04 -2.44
CA THR A 315 -11.83 20.35 -3.13
C THR A 315 -10.45 21.00 -3.04
N PHE A 316 -9.71 20.80 -1.94
CA PHE A 316 -8.32 21.22 -1.86
C PHE A 316 -7.47 20.52 -2.93
N PHE A 317 -7.56 19.19 -3.07
CA PHE A 317 -6.81 18.46 -4.10
C PHE A 317 -7.17 18.94 -5.52
N GLU A 318 -8.46 19.18 -5.80
CA GLU A 318 -8.93 19.74 -7.07
C GLU A 318 -8.36 21.15 -7.33
N ASN A 319 -8.29 21.99 -6.30
CA ASN A 319 -7.80 23.36 -6.40
C ASN A 319 -6.27 23.46 -6.55
N VAL A 320 -5.52 22.61 -5.84
CA VAL A 320 -4.06 22.51 -5.96
C VAL A 320 -3.66 21.90 -7.30
N ASN A 321 -4.47 20.96 -7.82
CA ASN A 321 -4.36 20.39 -9.16
C ASN A 321 -2.99 19.73 -9.43
N VAL A 322 -2.54 18.91 -8.47
CA VAL A 322 -1.31 18.09 -8.55
C VAL A 322 -1.63 16.62 -8.31
N PRO A 323 -0.80 15.67 -8.78
CA PRO A 323 -0.99 14.26 -8.51
C PRO A 323 -0.87 13.95 -7.00
N VAL A 324 -1.80 13.14 -6.49
CA VAL A 324 -1.85 12.72 -5.07
C VAL A 324 -1.69 11.20 -4.99
N PHE A 325 -0.53 10.77 -4.49
CA PHE A 325 -0.12 9.38 -4.33
C PHE A 325 -0.49 8.83 -2.95
N ARG A 326 -0.57 7.51 -2.83
CA ARG A 326 -0.83 6.82 -1.56
C ARG A 326 0.34 5.93 -1.15
N ALA A 327 1.07 6.29 -0.10
CA ALA A 327 2.15 5.48 0.47
C ALA A 327 1.71 4.76 1.75
N VAL A 328 1.51 3.44 1.68
CA VAL A 328 0.93 2.62 2.76
C VAL A 328 2.02 1.90 3.53
N HIS A 329 2.11 2.16 4.84
CA HIS A 329 2.72 1.21 5.77
C HIS A 329 1.63 0.42 6.51
N SER A 330 1.94 -0.80 6.95
CA SER A 330 0.98 -1.69 7.63
C SER A 330 1.31 -1.88 9.11
N ASP A 331 0.31 -1.63 9.96
CA ASP A 331 0.32 -1.92 11.39
C ASP A 331 0.27 -3.42 11.74
N TYR A 332 -0.02 -4.26 10.74
CA TYR A 332 -0.36 -5.68 10.95
C TYR A 332 0.58 -6.66 10.26
N LEU A 333 1.26 -6.25 9.19
CA LEU A 333 2.11 -7.13 8.38
C LEU A 333 3.57 -6.68 8.45
N THR A 334 4.48 -7.65 8.62
CA THR A 334 5.91 -7.42 8.36
C THR A 334 6.16 -7.34 6.84
N ASN A 335 7.30 -6.79 6.42
CA ASN A 335 7.70 -6.78 5.00
C ASN A 335 7.71 -8.19 4.40
N ALA A 336 8.19 -9.17 5.17
CA ALA A 336 8.24 -10.57 4.76
C ALA A 336 6.84 -11.18 4.56
N GLN A 337 5.89 -10.85 5.44
CA GLN A 337 4.50 -11.32 5.33
C GLN A 337 3.79 -10.67 4.15
N TRP A 338 3.94 -9.35 3.95
CA TRP A 338 3.38 -8.66 2.79
C TRP A 338 3.96 -9.21 1.47
N GLU A 339 5.27 -9.42 1.40
CA GLU A 339 5.93 -9.91 0.20
C GLU A 339 5.42 -11.30 -0.21
N LEU A 340 5.12 -12.16 0.77
CA LEU A 340 4.62 -13.52 0.53
C LEU A 340 3.09 -13.61 0.39
N SER A 341 2.35 -12.59 0.81
CA SER A 341 0.88 -12.63 0.74
C SER A 341 0.40 -12.38 -0.70
N PRO A 342 -0.54 -13.18 -1.22
CA PRO A 342 -1.15 -12.91 -2.52
C PRO A 342 -2.12 -11.71 -2.48
N THR A 343 -2.48 -11.21 -1.30
CA THR A 343 -3.58 -10.24 -1.15
C THR A 343 -3.13 -8.79 -0.91
N GLY A 344 -1.82 -8.55 -0.74
CA GLY A 344 -1.27 -7.27 -0.31
C GLY A 344 -1.50 -7.03 1.18
N LEU A 345 -2.60 -6.35 1.53
CA LEU A 345 -3.00 -6.13 2.94
C LEU A 345 -3.93 -7.23 3.45
N THR A 346 -3.98 -7.38 4.78
CA THR A 346 -4.87 -8.36 5.43
C THR A 346 -6.36 -8.10 5.12
N THR A 347 -7.10 -9.18 4.86
CA THR A 347 -8.54 -9.15 4.58
C THR A 347 -9.42 -9.12 5.84
N THR A 348 -8.85 -9.38 7.02
CA THR A 348 -9.61 -9.59 8.27
C THR A 348 -9.75 -8.35 9.16
N LYS A 349 -9.05 -7.26 8.84
CA LYS A 349 -8.95 -6.05 9.69
C LYS A 349 -9.49 -4.76 9.07
N SER A 350 -10.24 -4.86 7.96
CA SER A 350 -10.68 -3.69 7.16
C SER A 350 -9.54 -2.82 6.64
N ASP A 351 -8.32 -3.34 6.61
CA ASP A 351 -7.09 -2.59 6.30
C ASP A 351 -7.13 -2.02 4.87
N LYS A 352 -7.55 -2.87 3.92
CA LYS A 352 -7.81 -2.46 2.52
C LYS A 352 -8.80 -1.29 2.40
N TRP A 353 -9.82 -1.24 3.27
CA TRP A 353 -10.81 -0.15 3.23
C TRP A 353 -10.18 1.19 3.66
N TRP A 354 -9.45 1.18 4.79
CA TRP A 354 -8.89 2.39 5.38
C TRP A 354 -7.67 2.94 4.64
N HIS A 355 -6.93 2.09 3.92
CA HIS A 355 -5.75 2.52 3.17
C HIS A 355 -6.02 2.76 1.68
N ILE A 356 -6.86 1.92 1.05
CA ILE A 356 -7.05 1.92 -0.41
C ILE A 356 -8.39 2.54 -0.77
N THR A 357 -9.50 1.89 -0.42
CA THR A 357 -10.82 2.22 -0.97
C THR A 357 -11.28 3.64 -0.63
N ILE A 358 -11.06 4.10 0.62
CA ILE A 358 -11.46 5.45 1.01
C ILE A 358 -10.64 6.53 0.27
N SER A 359 -9.33 6.30 0.10
CA SER A 359 -8.42 7.18 -0.64
C SER A 359 -8.83 7.28 -2.12
N GLU A 360 -9.21 6.16 -2.72
CA GLU A 360 -9.66 6.11 -4.11
C GLU A 360 -10.87 7.02 -4.38
N SER A 361 -11.74 7.20 -3.38
CA SER A 361 -12.91 8.08 -3.48
C SER A 361 -12.59 9.58 -3.41
N GLN A 362 -11.36 9.96 -3.02
CA GLN A 362 -10.85 11.34 -3.09
C GLN A 362 -9.95 11.58 -4.30
N GLY A 363 -9.91 10.64 -5.26
CA GLY A 363 -9.04 10.75 -6.43
C GLY A 363 -7.57 10.41 -6.17
N ILE A 364 -7.20 10.05 -4.93
CA ILE A 364 -5.86 9.56 -4.59
C ILE A 364 -5.63 8.23 -5.34
N PHE A 365 -4.47 8.09 -5.96
CA PHE A 365 -4.13 6.96 -6.83
C PHE A 365 -2.75 6.41 -6.50
N ASP A 366 -2.34 5.37 -7.24
CA ASP A 366 -1.04 4.70 -7.10
C ASP A 366 -0.70 4.36 -5.64
N ALA A 367 -1.45 3.39 -5.11
CA ALA A 367 -1.22 2.91 -3.76
C ALA A 367 -0.03 1.96 -3.73
N THR A 368 1.02 2.37 -3.02
CA THR A 368 2.28 1.62 -2.90
C THR A 368 2.51 1.21 -1.45
N PHE A 369 2.86 -0.06 -1.23
CA PHE A 369 3.33 -0.50 0.09
C PHE A 369 4.75 -0.02 0.31
N VAL A 370 5.01 0.69 1.41
CA VAL A 370 6.29 1.33 1.70
C VAL A 370 6.94 0.85 3.00
N GLY A 371 6.23 0.06 3.82
CA GLY A 371 6.81 -0.48 5.04
C GLY A 371 5.86 -1.33 5.89
N GLY A 372 6.42 -2.32 6.55
CA GLY A 372 5.72 -3.25 7.41
C GLY A 372 6.17 -3.09 8.86
N VAL A 373 5.27 -3.43 9.78
CA VAL A 373 5.58 -3.41 11.21
C VAL A 373 6.67 -4.43 11.52
N ASP A 374 7.60 -4.05 12.40
CA ASP A 374 8.56 -4.97 12.99
C ASP A 374 8.78 -4.64 14.48
N SER A 375 9.31 -5.62 15.23
CA SER A 375 9.71 -5.40 16.60
C SER A 375 11.04 -6.08 16.95
N PHE A 376 11.85 -5.39 17.75
CA PHE A 376 13.15 -5.88 18.19
C PHE A 376 13.43 -5.46 19.63
N ILE A 377 14.36 -6.16 20.27
CA ILE A 377 14.78 -5.86 21.65
C ILE A 377 16.04 -4.99 21.62
N SER A 378 15.97 -3.81 22.23
CA SER A 378 17.13 -2.93 22.43
C SER A 378 18.22 -3.67 23.20
N ASN A 379 19.43 -3.74 22.66
CA ASN A 379 20.57 -4.36 23.35
C ASN A 379 21.08 -3.53 24.53
N LYS A 380 20.77 -2.22 24.57
CA LYS A 380 21.18 -1.29 25.63
C LYS A 380 20.24 -1.35 26.82
N THR A 381 18.93 -1.37 26.59
CA THR A 381 17.92 -1.24 27.67
C THR A 381 17.03 -2.48 27.84
N GLY A 382 16.99 -3.36 26.83
CA GLY A 382 16.05 -4.47 26.74
C GLY A 382 14.59 -4.06 26.46
N ALA A 383 14.34 -2.80 26.09
CA ALA A 383 13.04 -2.36 25.61
C ALA A 383 12.64 -3.14 24.35
N MET A 384 11.38 -3.57 24.26
CA MET A 384 10.80 -3.99 22.98
C MET A 384 10.40 -2.73 22.20
N LEU A 385 11.08 -2.53 21.08
CA LEU A 385 10.88 -1.43 20.15
C LEU A 385 9.98 -1.91 19.03
N LYS A 386 9.03 -1.06 18.63
CA LYS A 386 8.13 -1.33 17.49
C LYS A 386 8.35 -0.24 16.46
N THR A 387 8.71 -0.59 15.23
CA THR A 387 8.88 0.40 14.14
C THR A 387 8.21 -0.09 12.86
N PHE A 388 8.22 0.75 11.82
CA PHE A 388 7.94 0.33 10.46
C PHE A 388 9.26 0.26 9.71
N VAL A 389 9.57 -0.91 9.14
CA VAL A 389 10.78 -1.10 8.37
C VAL A 389 10.47 -0.73 6.92
N PRO A 390 11.18 0.25 6.32
CA PRO A 390 10.95 0.64 4.92
C PRO A 390 11.16 -0.52 3.94
N VAL A 391 10.40 -0.53 2.85
CA VAL A 391 10.64 -1.37 1.67
C VAL A 391 11.26 -0.49 0.59
N GLY A 392 12.60 -0.47 0.54
CA GLY A 392 13.37 0.48 -0.28
C GLY A 392 13.02 0.43 -1.76
N GLU A 393 12.94 -0.77 -2.35
CA GLU A 393 12.65 -0.96 -3.77
C GLU A 393 11.27 -0.40 -4.17
N ASN A 394 10.28 -0.53 -3.29
CA ASN A 394 8.95 0.02 -3.50
C ASN A 394 8.91 1.55 -3.31
N ILE A 395 9.69 2.08 -2.37
CA ILE A 395 9.81 3.53 -2.17
C ILE A 395 10.50 4.19 -3.38
N GLU A 396 11.53 3.56 -3.92
CA GLU A 396 12.18 4.00 -5.16
C GLU A 396 11.19 3.99 -6.34
N LEU A 397 10.41 2.92 -6.49
CA LEU A 397 9.38 2.84 -7.54
C LEU A 397 8.29 3.94 -7.39
N LEU A 398 7.84 4.20 -6.16
CA LEU A 398 6.91 5.30 -5.87
C LEU A 398 7.53 6.65 -6.26
N ALA A 399 8.79 6.88 -5.91
CA ALA A 399 9.49 8.14 -6.20
C ALA A 399 9.68 8.33 -7.71
N ASN A 400 10.07 7.29 -8.45
CA ASN A 400 10.23 7.35 -9.92
C ASN A 400 8.89 7.60 -10.65
N ARG A 401 7.79 6.99 -10.19
CA ARG A 401 6.45 7.27 -10.72
C ARG A 401 6.01 8.69 -10.42
N LEU A 402 6.23 9.15 -9.19
CA LEU A 402 5.95 10.51 -8.81
C LEU A 402 6.71 11.50 -9.71
N ASP A 403 8.00 11.27 -9.91
CA ASP A 403 8.85 12.08 -10.77
C ASP A 403 8.31 12.13 -12.20
N SER A 404 7.94 10.99 -12.77
CA SER A 404 7.38 10.93 -14.12
C SER A 404 6.04 11.68 -14.26
N TRP A 405 5.19 11.66 -13.23
CA TRP A 405 3.95 12.45 -13.20
C TRP A 405 4.22 13.95 -13.03
N VAL A 406 5.22 14.34 -12.26
CA VAL A 406 5.66 15.74 -12.13
C VAL A 406 6.25 16.24 -13.44
N ASP A 407 7.15 15.45 -14.05
CA ASP A 407 7.77 15.76 -15.34
C ASP A 407 6.74 15.98 -16.45
N LEU A 408 5.64 15.23 -16.44
CA LEU A 408 4.55 15.40 -17.40
C LEU A 408 3.90 16.80 -17.34
N GLN A 409 3.87 17.43 -16.17
CA GLN A 409 3.34 18.79 -15.98
C GLN A 409 4.25 19.84 -16.64
N TYR A 410 5.55 19.57 -16.70
CA TYR A 410 6.57 20.55 -17.10
C TYR A 410 7.17 20.31 -18.48
N THR A 411 7.03 19.10 -19.00
CA THR A 411 7.43 18.76 -20.37
C THR A 411 6.53 19.52 -21.35
N PRO A 412 7.08 20.29 -22.30
CA PRO A 412 6.29 20.92 -23.35
C PRO A 412 5.54 19.87 -24.18
N ASN A 413 4.30 20.15 -24.59
CA ASN A 413 3.50 19.19 -25.37
C ASN A 413 4.22 18.68 -26.62
N ILE A 414 4.99 19.54 -27.30
CA ILE A 414 5.75 19.18 -28.50
C ILE A 414 6.82 18.10 -28.24
N ASP A 415 7.33 18.02 -27.01
CA ASP A 415 8.39 17.08 -26.62
C ASP A 415 7.84 15.80 -25.96
N LYS A 416 6.53 15.75 -25.65
CA LYS A 416 5.92 14.58 -25.00
C LYS A 416 5.88 13.37 -25.94
N MET A 417 6.42 12.26 -25.45
CA MET A 417 6.43 10.95 -26.08
C MET A 417 5.38 10.05 -25.42
N ILE A 418 4.34 9.67 -26.18
CA ILE A 418 3.20 8.91 -25.63
C ILE A 418 2.90 7.66 -26.44
N SER A 419 2.45 6.60 -25.79
CA SER A 419 1.87 5.42 -26.43
C SER A 419 0.36 5.38 -26.24
N ILE A 420 -0.38 5.00 -27.28
CA ILE A 420 -1.82 4.76 -27.24
C ILE A 420 -2.06 3.28 -27.55
N ILE A 421 -2.61 2.57 -26.58
CA ILE A 421 -2.82 1.13 -26.62
C ILE A 421 -4.31 0.86 -26.81
N TYR A 422 -4.64 0.08 -27.84
CA TYR A 422 -6.00 -0.35 -28.11
C TYR A 422 -6.15 -1.86 -27.99
N TYR A 423 -7.37 -2.29 -27.70
CA TYR A 423 -7.69 -3.71 -27.62
C TYR A 423 -7.92 -4.32 -29.01
N ASN A 424 -7.33 -5.49 -29.25
CA ASN A 424 -7.51 -6.27 -30.48
C ASN A 424 -7.70 -7.76 -30.16
N TYR A 425 -8.89 -8.15 -29.70
CA TYR A 425 -9.17 -9.55 -29.36
C TYR A 425 -10.59 -10.01 -29.76
N PRO A 426 -10.75 -11.26 -30.26
CA PRO A 426 -9.69 -12.19 -30.70
C PRO A 426 -8.75 -11.58 -31.74
N PRO A 427 -7.45 -11.95 -31.79
CA PRO A 427 -6.51 -11.27 -32.68
C PRO A 427 -6.95 -11.43 -34.13
N GLY A 428 -7.05 -10.32 -34.85
CA GLY A 428 -7.56 -10.35 -36.22
C GLY A 428 -8.14 -9.03 -36.68
N LYS A 429 -8.32 -8.94 -38.00
CA LYS A 429 -8.72 -7.71 -38.71
C LYS A 429 -10.11 -7.20 -38.35
N GLN A 430 -10.96 -8.04 -37.75
CA GLN A 430 -12.38 -7.72 -37.48
C GLN A 430 -12.63 -7.25 -36.03
N ASN A 431 -11.60 -7.23 -35.18
CA ASN A 431 -11.78 -7.17 -33.72
C ASN A 431 -10.99 -6.03 -33.05
N ILE A 432 -10.63 -4.97 -33.79
CA ILE A 432 -10.15 -3.73 -33.19
C ILE A 432 -11.39 -3.01 -32.62
N GLY A 433 -11.60 -3.11 -31.31
CA GLY A 433 -12.79 -2.58 -30.66
C GLY A 433 -12.76 -2.81 -29.16
N ALA A 434 -13.56 -2.01 -28.44
CA ALA A 434 -13.72 -2.10 -27.00
C ALA A 434 -15.21 -2.08 -26.63
N SER A 435 -15.54 -2.45 -25.40
CA SER A 435 -16.94 -2.51 -24.92
C SER A 435 -17.68 -1.19 -25.16
N TYR A 436 -18.64 -1.18 -26.09
CA TYR A 436 -19.47 -0.03 -26.47
C TYR A 436 -18.71 1.24 -26.85
N LEU A 437 -17.44 1.11 -27.26
CA LEU A 437 -16.57 2.20 -27.70
C LEU A 437 -16.07 1.90 -29.13
N ASP A 438 -16.28 2.87 -30.03
CA ASP A 438 -15.62 2.86 -31.33
C ASP A 438 -14.15 3.25 -31.15
N ALA A 439 -13.30 2.25 -30.91
CA ALA A 439 -11.90 2.44 -30.59
C ALA A 439 -11.13 3.15 -31.73
N ILE A 440 -11.41 2.81 -32.99
CA ILE A 440 -10.70 3.39 -34.14
C ILE A 440 -11.05 4.87 -34.28
N THR A 441 -12.35 5.21 -34.27
CA THR A 441 -12.79 6.60 -34.34
C THR A 441 -12.29 7.40 -33.12
N SER A 442 -12.25 6.79 -31.94
CA SER A 442 -11.73 7.43 -30.74
C SER A 442 -10.24 7.73 -30.84
N VAL A 443 -9.42 6.76 -31.28
CA VAL A 443 -7.98 6.96 -31.52
C VAL A 443 -7.77 8.02 -32.60
N TYR A 444 -8.51 7.99 -33.71
CA TYR A 444 -8.45 9.01 -34.74
C TYR A 444 -8.69 10.42 -34.16
N ASN A 445 -9.76 10.59 -33.39
CA ASN A 445 -10.09 11.87 -32.76
C ASN A 445 -9.02 12.31 -31.75
N MET A 446 -8.45 11.36 -30.99
CA MET A 446 -7.35 11.64 -30.06
C MET A 446 -6.11 12.15 -30.79
N LEU A 447 -5.70 11.54 -31.91
CA LEU A 447 -4.54 11.98 -32.69
C LEU A 447 -4.68 13.44 -33.14
N TYR A 448 -5.85 13.80 -33.68
CA TYR A 448 -6.12 15.19 -34.09
C TYR A 448 -6.22 16.15 -32.90
N THR A 449 -6.83 15.72 -31.80
CA THR A 449 -6.91 16.52 -30.56
C THR A 449 -5.52 16.81 -29.99
N LEU A 450 -4.63 15.82 -29.99
CA LEU A 450 -3.24 15.98 -29.55
C LEU A 450 -2.47 16.91 -30.48
N ASN A 451 -2.62 16.76 -31.80
CA ASN A 451 -2.00 17.65 -32.77
C ASN A 451 -2.45 19.11 -32.58
N ASP A 452 -3.75 19.34 -32.39
CA ASP A 452 -4.32 20.67 -32.13
C ASP A 452 -3.87 21.25 -30.78
N ALA A 453 -3.58 20.40 -29.79
CA ALA A 453 -2.99 20.76 -28.51
C ALA A 453 -1.47 21.01 -28.55
N GLY A 454 -0.84 20.89 -29.73
CA GLY A 454 0.57 21.21 -29.96
C GLY A 454 1.54 20.06 -29.68
N TYR A 455 1.07 18.82 -29.64
CA TYR A 455 1.94 17.65 -29.62
C TYR A 455 2.58 17.43 -31.00
N ASN A 456 3.77 16.83 -31.04
CA ASN A 456 4.46 16.54 -32.30
C ASN A 456 3.87 15.29 -32.98
N LEU A 457 2.95 15.49 -33.93
CA LEU A 457 2.43 14.41 -34.78
C LEU A 457 2.71 14.70 -36.24
N THR A 458 3.16 13.68 -36.97
CA THR A 458 3.39 13.74 -38.42
C THR A 458 2.62 12.62 -39.11
N ASP A 459 2.40 12.76 -40.42
CA ASP A 459 1.85 11.71 -41.28
C ASP A 459 0.46 11.18 -40.83
N LEU A 460 -0.38 12.08 -40.31
CA LEU A 460 -1.71 11.74 -39.84
C LEU A 460 -2.62 11.22 -40.97
N PRO A 461 -3.49 10.23 -40.68
CA PRO A 461 -4.45 9.72 -41.65
C PRO A 461 -5.51 10.78 -41.99
N ASN A 462 -5.96 10.84 -43.23
CA ASN A 462 -6.92 11.85 -43.70
C ASN A 462 -8.36 11.58 -43.24
N ASN A 463 -8.66 10.34 -42.83
CA ASN A 463 -9.96 9.92 -42.34
C ASN A 463 -9.86 8.61 -41.53
N VAL A 464 -10.93 8.25 -40.84
CA VAL A 464 -11.02 7.04 -40.00
C VAL A 464 -10.74 5.75 -40.78
N SER A 465 -11.22 5.64 -42.02
CA SER A 465 -11.00 4.44 -42.85
C SER A 465 -9.53 4.24 -43.21
N GLU A 466 -8.79 5.32 -43.44
CA GLU A 466 -7.35 5.25 -43.69
C GLU A 466 -6.60 4.78 -42.43
N LEU A 467 -6.99 5.30 -41.25
CA LEU A 467 -6.43 4.82 -39.98
C LEU A 467 -6.71 3.34 -39.76
N GLU A 468 -7.95 2.89 -39.99
CA GLU A 468 -8.35 1.49 -39.88
C GLU A 468 -7.48 0.58 -40.77
N ASP A 469 -7.29 0.95 -42.04
CA ASP A 469 -6.44 0.21 -42.97
C ASP A 469 -4.99 0.11 -42.47
N MET A 470 -4.45 1.21 -41.92
CA MET A 470 -3.10 1.24 -41.34
C MET A 470 -2.99 0.34 -40.10
N MET A 471 -3.96 0.41 -39.18
CA MET A 471 -3.98 -0.39 -37.95
C MET A 471 -4.11 -1.89 -38.28
N ILE A 472 -4.95 -2.26 -39.24
CA ILE A 472 -5.10 -3.64 -39.70
C ILE A 472 -3.81 -4.15 -40.39
N ALA A 473 -3.09 -3.26 -41.06
CA ALA A 473 -1.87 -3.59 -41.78
C ALA A 473 -0.67 -3.82 -40.86
N CYS A 474 -0.48 -2.96 -39.86
CA CYS A 474 0.75 -2.88 -39.06
C CYS A 474 0.56 -3.14 -37.56
N GLY A 475 -0.67 -3.06 -37.07
CA GLY A 475 -1.02 -3.09 -35.64
C GLY A 475 -1.82 -4.32 -35.24
N ILE A 476 -1.39 -5.51 -35.67
CA ILE A 476 -2.03 -6.79 -35.30
C ILE A 476 -1.03 -7.75 -34.65
N ASN A 477 -1.48 -8.47 -33.62
CA ASN A 477 -0.74 -9.60 -33.06
C ASN A 477 -0.84 -10.81 -34.00
N VAL A 478 0.27 -11.48 -34.26
CA VAL A 478 0.33 -12.64 -35.17
C VAL A 478 0.71 -13.90 -34.41
N ALA A 479 -0.05 -14.97 -34.64
CA ALA A 479 0.16 -16.25 -33.97
C ALA A 479 1.42 -16.98 -34.45
N ASN A 480 2.02 -17.76 -33.55
CA ASN A 480 3.26 -18.53 -33.79
C ASN A 480 3.16 -19.49 -35.00
N TRP A 481 1.98 -20.04 -35.28
CA TRP A 481 1.76 -20.97 -36.40
C TRP A 481 1.67 -20.27 -37.77
N ALA A 482 1.77 -18.94 -37.83
CA ALA A 482 1.70 -18.15 -39.06
C ALA A 482 3.02 -17.38 -39.35
N PRO A 483 4.19 -18.06 -39.44
CA PRO A 483 5.48 -17.39 -39.60
C PRO A 483 5.58 -16.52 -40.86
N GLY A 484 4.87 -16.90 -41.94
CA GLY A 484 4.80 -16.08 -43.16
C GLY A 484 4.06 -14.76 -42.97
N GLU A 485 3.11 -14.67 -42.05
CA GLU A 485 2.42 -13.40 -41.72
C GLU A 485 3.29 -12.52 -40.80
N ILE A 486 4.06 -13.13 -39.88
CA ILE A 486 5.05 -12.41 -39.07
C ILE A 486 6.11 -11.78 -39.98
N GLU A 487 6.66 -12.53 -40.93
CA GLU A 487 7.63 -12.00 -41.90
C GLU A 487 7.05 -10.89 -42.77
N LYS A 488 5.78 -11.01 -43.20
CA LYS A 488 5.11 -9.92 -43.93
C LYS A 488 4.99 -8.67 -43.06
N LEU A 489 4.58 -8.81 -41.81
CA LEU A 489 4.44 -7.71 -40.86
C LEU A 489 5.79 -7.02 -40.62
N ALA A 490 6.83 -7.80 -40.29
CA ALA A 490 8.18 -7.30 -40.04
C ALA A 490 8.82 -6.58 -41.23
N ASN A 491 8.38 -6.88 -42.46
CA ASN A 491 8.86 -6.23 -43.68
C ASN A 491 8.05 -4.97 -44.08
N ARG A 492 6.99 -4.63 -43.33
CA ARG A 492 6.22 -3.41 -43.59
C ARG A 492 6.99 -2.18 -43.09
N SER A 493 6.95 -1.13 -43.89
CA SER A 493 7.43 0.18 -43.47
C SER A 493 6.60 0.68 -42.29
N GLY A 494 7.27 1.14 -41.22
CA GLY A 494 6.62 1.66 -40.01
C GLY A 494 6.44 0.65 -38.88
N VAL A 495 6.65 -0.65 -39.10
CA VAL A 495 6.67 -1.65 -38.02
C VAL A 495 8.01 -1.62 -37.29
N THR A 496 7.97 -1.64 -35.97
CA THR A 496 9.17 -1.59 -35.12
C THR A 496 9.79 -2.97 -34.97
N LEU A 497 11.11 -3.05 -35.16
CA LEU A 497 11.93 -4.22 -34.83
C LEU A 497 12.83 -3.88 -33.65
N LEU A 498 12.52 -4.43 -32.47
CA LEU A 498 13.32 -4.23 -31.26
C LEU A 498 14.41 -5.32 -31.19
N PRO A 499 15.71 -4.97 -31.11
CA PRO A 499 16.77 -5.96 -30.95
C PRO A 499 16.57 -6.79 -29.68
N VAL A 500 16.62 -8.11 -29.79
CA VAL A 500 16.48 -9.02 -28.63
C VAL A 500 17.54 -8.74 -27.57
N GLU A 501 18.75 -8.36 -27.98
CA GLU A 501 19.85 -8.03 -27.06
C GLU A 501 19.52 -6.85 -26.14
N GLU A 502 18.81 -5.84 -26.65
CA GLU A 502 18.42 -4.67 -25.87
C GLU A 502 17.41 -5.07 -24.79
N TYR A 503 16.39 -5.85 -25.16
CA TYR A 503 15.45 -6.45 -24.22
C TYR A 503 16.16 -7.32 -23.18
N ARG A 504 17.11 -8.17 -23.60
CA ARG A 504 17.79 -9.10 -22.70
C ARG A 504 18.55 -8.38 -21.61
N GLN A 505 19.21 -7.28 -21.91
CA GLN A 505 19.93 -6.47 -20.90
C GLN A 505 18.97 -5.94 -19.82
N TRP A 506 17.78 -5.49 -20.21
CA TRP A 506 16.75 -5.08 -19.27
C TRP A 506 16.19 -6.28 -18.50
N PHE A 507 15.84 -7.37 -19.19
CA PHE A 507 15.28 -8.56 -18.57
C PHE A 507 16.22 -9.17 -17.52
N ASP A 508 17.53 -9.22 -17.81
CA ASP A 508 18.56 -9.74 -16.91
C ASP A 508 18.72 -8.89 -15.64
N SER A 509 18.34 -7.60 -15.70
CA SER A 509 18.34 -6.66 -14.56
C SER A 509 17.13 -6.82 -13.62
N LEU A 510 16.08 -7.54 -14.06
CA LEU A 510 14.91 -7.81 -13.24
C LEU A 510 15.23 -8.82 -12.12
N ASP A 511 14.37 -8.84 -11.10
CA ASP A 511 14.47 -9.78 -9.98
C ASP A 511 14.47 -11.23 -10.48
N ASP A 512 15.23 -12.08 -9.79
CA ASP A 512 15.37 -13.50 -10.12
C ASP A 512 14.03 -14.24 -10.12
N ILE A 513 13.08 -13.86 -9.25
CA ILE A 513 11.75 -14.49 -9.20
C ILE A 513 10.93 -14.20 -10.47
N VAL A 514 11.07 -12.99 -11.04
CA VAL A 514 10.42 -12.59 -12.29
C VAL A 514 10.98 -13.41 -13.43
N LYS A 515 12.31 -13.45 -13.55
CA LYS A 515 13.00 -14.21 -14.59
C LYS A 515 12.67 -15.70 -14.50
N LEU A 516 12.69 -16.27 -13.29
CA LEU A 516 12.34 -17.67 -13.04
C LEU A 516 10.93 -18.00 -13.53
N GLN A 517 9.93 -17.18 -13.20
CA GLN A 517 8.56 -17.47 -13.59
C GLN A 517 8.33 -17.32 -15.10
N VAL A 518 8.99 -16.36 -15.77
CA VAL A 518 8.94 -16.26 -17.23
C VAL A 518 9.59 -17.48 -17.87
N SER A 519 10.81 -17.84 -17.45
CA SER A 519 11.61 -18.88 -18.12
C SER A 519 11.16 -20.30 -17.78
N GLU A 520 10.82 -20.57 -16.52
CA GLU A 520 10.49 -21.91 -16.01
C GLU A 520 9.03 -22.12 -15.63
N GLY A 521 8.24 -21.04 -15.57
CA GLY A 521 6.79 -21.11 -15.41
C GLY A 521 6.27 -21.08 -13.97
N PRO A 522 4.94 -21.14 -13.82
CA PRO A 522 4.24 -21.00 -12.53
C PRO A 522 4.59 -22.06 -11.49
N VAL A 523 5.00 -23.27 -11.90
CA VAL A 523 5.34 -24.36 -10.97
C VAL A 523 6.68 -24.09 -10.28
N ALA A 524 7.67 -23.58 -11.02
CA ALA A 524 8.94 -23.14 -10.44
C ALA A 524 8.71 -21.98 -9.47
N TYR A 525 7.96 -20.96 -9.91
CA TYR A 525 7.60 -19.80 -9.08
C TYR A 525 6.97 -20.19 -7.74
N ILE A 526 5.88 -20.97 -7.75
CA ILE A 526 5.15 -21.29 -6.52
C ILE A 526 6.03 -22.09 -5.55
N SER A 527 6.96 -22.90 -6.04
CA SER A 527 7.87 -23.66 -5.20
C SER A 527 8.86 -22.77 -4.44
N GLU A 528 9.39 -21.72 -5.07
CA GLU A 528 10.28 -20.76 -4.40
C GLU A 528 9.50 -19.89 -3.40
N ILE A 529 8.24 -19.53 -3.68
CA ILE A 529 7.37 -18.87 -2.68
C ILE A 529 7.16 -19.77 -1.47
N VAL A 530 6.79 -21.05 -1.65
CA VAL A 530 6.59 -21.99 -0.55
C VAL A 530 7.87 -22.19 0.26
N LYS A 531 9.03 -22.30 -0.40
CA LYS A 531 10.34 -22.42 0.24
C LYS A 531 10.71 -21.19 1.05
N LYS A 532 10.45 -19.99 0.53
CA LYS A 532 10.62 -18.72 1.24
C LYS A 532 9.68 -18.64 2.45
N SER A 533 8.41 -19.02 2.30
CA SER A 533 7.43 -19.13 3.39
C SER A 533 7.89 -20.05 4.53
N VAL A 534 8.41 -21.24 4.21
CA VAL A 534 8.97 -22.17 5.21
C VAL A 534 10.17 -21.56 5.93
N SER A 535 11.09 -20.94 5.19
CA SER A 535 12.30 -20.32 5.77
C SER A 535 11.98 -19.19 6.75
N LEU A 536 10.85 -18.49 6.55
CA LEU A 536 10.38 -17.38 7.36
C LEU A 536 9.35 -17.80 8.42
N ASN A 537 9.02 -19.09 8.51
CA ASN A 537 7.98 -19.61 9.39
C ASN A 537 6.62 -18.90 9.18
N TYR A 538 6.30 -18.57 7.92
CA TYR A 538 5.05 -17.94 7.51
C TYR A 538 4.30 -18.87 6.54
N THR A 539 3.65 -19.89 7.10
CA THR A 539 3.05 -21.00 6.34
C THR A 539 1.51 -21.04 6.39
N ASP A 540 0.89 -20.17 7.18
CA ASP A 540 -0.56 -20.21 7.45
C ASP A 540 -1.41 -20.05 6.19
N GLU A 541 -0.98 -19.19 5.26
CA GLU A 541 -1.70 -18.91 4.01
C GLU A 541 -1.32 -19.87 2.86
N VAL A 542 -0.22 -20.64 3.02
CA VAL A 542 0.38 -21.43 1.93
C VAL A 542 -0.59 -22.45 1.35
N ASN A 543 -1.36 -23.14 2.20
CA ASN A 543 -2.31 -24.15 1.73
C ASN A 543 -3.41 -23.54 0.84
N SER A 544 -3.97 -22.39 1.24
CA SER A 544 -5.00 -21.69 0.46
C SER A 544 -4.43 -21.11 -0.83
N MET A 545 -3.20 -20.56 -0.77
CA MET A 545 -2.49 -20.07 -1.94
C MET A 545 -2.26 -21.19 -2.96
N LEU A 546 -1.83 -22.38 -2.51
CA LEU A 546 -1.63 -23.55 -3.37
C LEU A 546 -2.95 -24.06 -3.98
N ASP A 547 -4.06 -24.00 -3.24
CA ASP A 547 -5.37 -24.41 -3.73
C ASP A 547 -5.89 -23.47 -4.83
N ASP A 548 -5.77 -22.15 -4.63
CA ASP A 548 -6.14 -21.16 -5.66
C ASP A 548 -5.26 -21.31 -6.90
N TRP A 549 -3.93 -21.35 -6.71
CA TRP A 549 -2.96 -21.57 -7.77
C TRP A 549 -3.27 -22.85 -8.57
N TYR A 550 -3.53 -23.97 -7.89
CA TYR A 550 -3.88 -25.23 -8.54
C TYR A 550 -5.15 -25.11 -9.38
N GLY A 551 -6.18 -24.44 -8.86
CA GLY A 551 -7.42 -24.18 -9.58
C GLY A 551 -7.18 -23.43 -10.89
N GLN A 552 -6.35 -22.38 -10.85
CA GLN A 552 -5.98 -21.61 -12.03
C GLN A 552 -5.20 -22.45 -13.06
N ILE A 553 -4.15 -23.16 -12.63
CA ILE A 553 -3.32 -23.99 -13.53
C ILE A 553 -4.16 -25.08 -14.19
N LYS A 554 -5.04 -25.73 -13.42
CA LYS A 554 -5.94 -26.78 -13.93
C LYS A 554 -6.86 -26.26 -15.03
N SER A 555 -7.33 -25.02 -14.95
CA SER A 555 -8.21 -24.40 -15.96
C SER A 555 -7.52 -24.15 -17.30
N LEU A 556 -6.18 -24.14 -17.33
CA LEU A 556 -5.36 -23.88 -18.52
C LEU A 556 -4.81 -25.15 -19.17
N LEU A 557 -5.06 -26.32 -18.59
CA LEU A 557 -4.53 -27.58 -19.11
C LEU A 557 -5.17 -27.94 -20.46
N PRO A 558 -4.37 -28.28 -21.49
CA PRO A 558 -4.91 -28.69 -22.78
C PRO A 558 -5.61 -30.06 -22.65
N GLU A 559 -6.77 -30.20 -23.30
CA GLU A 559 -7.66 -31.38 -23.15
C GLU A 559 -6.94 -32.73 -23.33
N ASN A 560 -5.96 -32.79 -24.24
CA ASN A 560 -5.21 -33.99 -24.55
C ASN A 560 -4.13 -34.37 -23.51
N GLN A 561 -3.76 -33.46 -22.62
CA GLN A 561 -2.77 -33.72 -21.56
C GLN A 561 -3.35 -33.61 -20.14
N THR A 562 -4.59 -33.15 -19.99
CA THR A 562 -5.24 -32.87 -18.70
C THR A 562 -5.11 -34.02 -17.69
N ALA A 563 -5.37 -35.26 -18.10
CA ALA A 563 -5.36 -36.40 -17.17
C ALA A 563 -3.97 -36.70 -16.59
N VAL A 564 -2.92 -36.60 -17.41
CA VAL A 564 -1.53 -36.83 -16.98
C VAL A 564 -1.05 -35.66 -16.14
N ALA A 565 -1.31 -34.43 -16.60
CA ALA A 565 -0.92 -33.21 -15.91
C ALA A 565 -1.56 -33.10 -14.52
N ILE A 566 -2.86 -33.40 -14.37
CA ILE A 566 -3.54 -33.41 -13.06
C ILE A 566 -2.88 -34.39 -12.10
N ASN A 567 -2.49 -35.60 -12.56
CA ASN A 567 -1.82 -36.57 -11.69
C ASN A 567 -0.50 -36.03 -11.14
N CYS A 568 0.31 -35.38 -11.99
CA CYS A 568 1.56 -34.74 -11.57
C CYS A 568 1.30 -33.55 -10.64
N LEU A 569 0.34 -32.68 -10.98
CA LEU A 569 0.00 -31.50 -10.18
C LEU A 569 -0.55 -31.86 -8.79
N ASP A 570 -1.37 -32.89 -8.68
CA ASP A 570 -1.88 -33.38 -7.39
C ASP A 570 -0.73 -33.80 -6.48
N LYS A 571 0.29 -34.49 -7.03
CA LYS A 571 1.48 -34.87 -6.27
C LYS A 571 2.33 -33.66 -5.90
N ILE A 572 2.57 -32.73 -6.84
CA ILE A 572 3.28 -31.47 -6.61
C ILE A 572 2.65 -30.70 -5.44
N VAL A 573 1.34 -30.45 -5.50
CA VAL A 573 0.63 -29.69 -4.47
C VAL A 573 0.70 -30.42 -3.12
N ASN A 574 0.49 -31.74 -3.10
CA ASN A 574 0.58 -32.51 -1.86
C ASN A 574 1.97 -32.44 -1.24
N SER A 575 3.04 -32.62 -2.02
CA SER A 575 4.42 -32.53 -1.54
C SER A 575 4.76 -31.13 -1.05
N LEU A 576 4.34 -30.06 -1.74
CA LEU A 576 4.55 -28.68 -1.29
C LEU A 576 3.77 -28.35 -0.01
N LYS A 577 2.52 -28.82 0.13
CA LYS A 577 1.76 -28.68 1.39
C LYS A 577 2.41 -29.42 2.54
N LEU A 578 2.91 -30.64 2.31
CA LEU A 578 3.63 -31.40 3.33
C LEU A 578 4.94 -30.71 3.72
N TYR A 579 5.68 -30.18 2.75
CA TYR A 579 6.87 -29.38 3.02
C TYR A 579 6.54 -28.13 3.85
N ALA A 580 5.51 -27.37 3.47
CA ALA A 580 5.05 -26.20 4.20
C ALA A 580 4.68 -26.52 5.66
N ASN A 581 3.95 -27.63 5.88
CA ASN A 581 3.45 -27.99 7.21
C ASN A 581 4.51 -28.65 8.11
N THR A 582 5.56 -29.26 7.54
CA THR A 582 6.55 -30.05 8.31
C THR A 582 7.95 -29.45 8.30
N SER A 583 8.23 -28.50 7.41
CA SER A 583 9.57 -28.00 7.09
C SER A 583 10.56 -29.11 6.69
N SER A 584 10.09 -30.33 6.37
CA SER A 584 10.94 -31.45 5.99
C SER A 584 11.34 -31.37 4.52
N TYR A 585 12.64 -31.20 4.28
CA TYR A 585 13.20 -31.09 2.93
C TYR A 585 13.01 -32.36 2.08
N ASP A 586 12.74 -33.53 2.69
CA ASP A 586 12.40 -34.76 1.97
C ASP A 586 11.17 -34.58 1.06
N TYR A 587 10.15 -33.83 1.53
CA TYR A 587 8.96 -33.54 0.72
C TYR A 587 9.26 -32.54 -0.41
N TYR A 588 10.26 -31.67 -0.22
CA TYR A 588 10.71 -30.79 -1.29
C TYR A 588 11.46 -31.57 -2.39
N GLU A 589 12.26 -32.56 -2.02
CA GLU A 589 12.90 -33.48 -2.97
C GLU A 589 11.87 -34.34 -3.74
N GLU A 590 10.80 -34.81 -3.07
CA GLU A 590 9.67 -35.44 -3.76
C GLU A 590 9.03 -34.50 -4.80
N PHE A 591 8.80 -33.24 -4.41
CA PHE A 591 8.31 -32.21 -5.33
C PHE A 591 9.23 -32.06 -6.55
N LEU A 592 10.55 -31.98 -6.37
CA LEU A 592 11.51 -31.82 -7.47
C LEU A 592 11.41 -32.98 -8.48
N GLY A 593 11.19 -34.21 -7.99
CA GLY A 593 10.93 -35.37 -8.85
C GLY A 593 9.67 -35.21 -9.70
N TYR A 594 8.54 -34.82 -9.08
CA TYR A 594 7.28 -34.62 -9.81
C TYR A 594 7.28 -33.36 -10.70
N TYR A 595 8.05 -32.33 -10.33
CA TYR A 595 8.27 -31.16 -11.16
C TYR A 595 9.01 -31.53 -12.45
N ALA A 596 10.02 -32.40 -12.40
CA ALA A 596 10.69 -32.91 -13.58
C ALA A 596 9.71 -33.68 -14.50
N GLU A 597 8.86 -34.56 -13.93
CA GLU A 597 7.80 -35.25 -14.69
C GLU A 597 6.83 -34.26 -15.36
N PHE A 598 6.46 -33.18 -14.66
CA PHE A 598 5.60 -32.13 -15.22
C PHE A 598 6.30 -31.31 -16.31
N LYS A 599 7.61 -31.09 -16.19
CA LYS A 599 8.43 -30.37 -17.19
C LYS A 599 8.53 -31.13 -18.51
N ASP A 600 8.55 -32.46 -18.45
CA ASP A 600 8.56 -33.33 -19.64
C ASP A 600 7.26 -33.26 -20.46
N LEU A 601 6.17 -32.70 -19.91
CA LEU A 601 4.92 -32.48 -20.66
C LEU A 601 5.03 -31.34 -21.69
N GLY A 602 5.94 -30.39 -21.47
CA GLY A 602 6.23 -29.30 -22.41
C GLY A 602 5.02 -28.42 -22.73
N ILE A 603 4.16 -28.16 -21.73
CA ILE A 603 2.97 -27.31 -21.87
C ILE A 603 3.42 -25.85 -21.79
N ALA A 604 3.38 -25.14 -22.92
CA ALA A 604 3.82 -23.74 -23.00
C ALA A 604 3.08 -22.84 -22.01
N GLY A 605 3.81 -21.88 -21.43
CA GLY A 605 3.32 -21.02 -20.37
C GLY A 605 3.31 -21.70 -19.00
N LEU A 606 2.81 -22.95 -18.89
CA LEU A 606 2.82 -23.70 -17.62
C LEU A 606 4.21 -24.25 -17.26
N ASN A 607 5.03 -24.56 -18.26
CA ASN A 607 6.46 -24.88 -18.12
C ASN A 607 7.37 -23.67 -18.42
N GLY A 608 6.79 -22.46 -18.44
CA GLY A 608 7.48 -21.24 -18.81
C GLY A 608 7.53 -21.02 -20.33
N TRP A 609 8.17 -19.92 -20.70
CA TRP A 609 8.38 -19.48 -22.08
C TRP A 609 9.81 -19.77 -22.57
N GLY A 610 10.63 -20.42 -21.74
CA GLY A 610 12.03 -20.70 -22.00
C GLY A 610 12.91 -19.47 -21.81
N GLU A 611 14.17 -19.56 -22.24
CA GLU A 611 15.07 -18.42 -22.24
C GLU A 611 14.68 -17.38 -23.29
N ALA A 612 14.99 -16.11 -23.02
CA ALA A 612 14.82 -15.03 -23.99
C ALA A 612 15.56 -15.36 -25.30
N PRO A 613 14.94 -15.16 -26.48
CA PRO A 613 13.70 -14.41 -26.71
C PRO A 613 12.40 -15.24 -26.66
N GLY A 614 12.45 -16.54 -26.36
CA GLY A 614 11.31 -17.43 -26.59
C GLY A 614 11.05 -17.64 -28.09
N ASN A 615 9.78 -17.77 -28.50
CA ASN A 615 9.39 -18.08 -29.88
C ASN A 615 8.25 -17.20 -30.46
N ILE A 616 7.88 -16.11 -29.78
CA ILE A 616 6.70 -15.30 -30.13
C ILE A 616 7.09 -14.00 -30.83
N MET A 617 6.54 -13.77 -32.03
CA MET A 617 6.79 -12.59 -32.88
C MET A 617 8.28 -12.25 -33.04
N ILE A 618 9.10 -13.26 -33.31
CA ILE A 618 10.55 -13.08 -33.54
C ILE A 618 10.86 -13.23 -35.02
N VAL A 619 11.75 -12.37 -35.50
CA VAL A 619 12.33 -12.48 -36.84
C VAL A 619 13.85 -12.33 -36.76
N ASN A 620 14.55 -13.00 -37.67
CA ASN A 620 15.99 -12.83 -37.82
C ASN A 620 16.29 -11.91 -39.00
N ARG A 621 17.19 -10.94 -38.82
CA ARG A 621 17.75 -10.10 -39.90
C ARG A 621 19.26 -10.15 -39.79
N GLU A 622 19.89 -10.71 -40.82
CA GLU A 622 21.36 -10.75 -40.94
C GLU A 622 22.07 -11.35 -39.71
N GLY A 623 21.46 -12.34 -39.05
CA GLY A 623 22.02 -13.00 -37.87
C GLY A 623 21.70 -12.33 -36.55
N ILE A 624 20.88 -11.27 -36.54
CA ILE A 624 20.38 -10.62 -35.33
C ILE A 624 18.89 -10.93 -35.18
N ASP A 625 18.48 -11.36 -33.99
CA ASP A 625 17.08 -11.60 -33.65
C ASP A 625 16.41 -10.31 -33.17
N TYR A 626 15.17 -10.11 -33.62
CA TYR A 626 14.33 -8.96 -33.28
C TYR A 626 12.96 -9.42 -32.82
N PHE A 627 12.42 -8.76 -31.80
CA PHE A 627 10.99 -8.76 -31.53
C PHE A 627 10.29 -7.83 -32.52
N VAL A 628 9.22 -8.32 -33.13
CA VAL A 628 8.31 -7.49 -33.94
C VAL A 628 7.33 -6.81 -32.98
N ILE A 629 7.38 -5.48 -32.91
CA ILE A 629 6.46 -4.66 -32.12
C ILE A 629 5.43 -4.06 -33.08
N PRO A 630 4.19 -4.60 -33.11
CA PRO A 630 3.15 -4.12 -34.02
C PRO A 630 2.67 -2.72 -33.62
N GLY A 631 2.46 -1.85 -34.60
CA GLY A 631 1.96 -0.51 -34.36
C GLY A 631 2.29 0.47 -35.48
N LEU A 632 1.98 1.74 -35.21
CA LEU A 632 2.18 2.89 -36.08
C LEU A 632 2.78 4.03 -35.25
N THR A 633 3.61 4.86 -35.87
CA THR A 633 4.22 6.03 -35.21
C THR A 633 3.84 7.29 -35.98
N PHE A 634 3.30 8.28 -35.27
CA PHE A 634 2.95 9.61 -35.77
C PHE A 634 3.73 10.65 -34.97
N GLY A 635 4.90 11.06 -35.48
CA GLY A 635 5.82 11.91 -34.71
C GLY A 635 6.24 11.27 -33.39
N ASN A 636 5.84 11.88 -32.27
CA ASN A 636 6.12 11.43 -30.91
C ASN A 636 5.03 10.52 -30.32
N VAL A 637 4.04 10.13 -31.12
CA VAL A 637 2.92 9.29 -30.68
C VAL A 637 3.02 7.91 -31.33
N PHE A 638 3.14 6.86 -30.52
CA PHE A 638 3.00 5.49 -30.97
C PHE A 638 1.59 4.99 -30.70
N ILE A 639 1.02 4.25 -31.65
CA ILE A 639 -0.24 3.53 -31.44
C ILE A 639 -0.04 2.05 -31.76
N GLY A 640 -0.55 1.17 -30.92
CA GLY A 640 -0.38 -0.27 -31.10
C GLY A 640 -1.44 -1.09 -30.35
N PRO A 641 -1.64 -2.36 -30.75
CA PRO A 641 -2.49 -3.25 -29.99
C PRO A 641 -1.82 -3.62 -28.67
N GLU A 642 -2.62 -3.89 -27.65
CA GLU A 642 -2.15 -4.60 -26.46
C GLU A 642 -1.46 -5.91 -26.88
N PRO A 643 -0.24 -6.22 -26.40
CA PRO A 643 0.45 -7.45 -26.77
C PRO A 643 -0.33 -8.69 -26.32
N GLN A 644 -0.22 -9.78 -27.09
CA GLN A 644 -0.95 -11.01 -26.78
C GLN A 644 -0.32 -11.75 -25.60
N ARG A 645 -1.12 -12.12 -24.59
CA ARG A 645 -0.66 -12.86 -23.40
C ARG A 645 -0.13 -14.27 -23.70
N GLY A 646 -0.67 -14.91 -24.73
CA GLY A 646 -0.28 -16.24 -25.19
C GLY A 646 -1.26 -16.79 -26.25
N TRP A 647 -0.87 -17.89 -26.90
CA TRP A 647 -1.60 -18.49 -28.03
C TRP A 647 -2.03 -19.95 -27.82
N GLU A 648 -1.52 -20.62 -26.77
CA GLU A 648 -1.48 -22.09 -26.71
C GLU A 648 -2.43 -22.70 -25.66
N ALA A 649 -3.03 -21.88 -24.79
CA ALA A 649 -4.03 -22.29 -23.79
C ALA A 649 -5.43 -21.77 -24.17
N ASP A 650 -6.46 -22.15 -23.40
CA ASP A 650 -7.75 -21.45 -23.43
C ASP A 650 -7.49 -19.95 -23.14
N ILE A 651 -7.55 -19.16 -24.20
CA ILE A 651 -7.08 -17.76 -24.18
C ILE A 651 -7.98 -16.92 -23.27
N GLU A 652 -9.28 -17.23 -23.20
CA GLU A 652 -10.22 -16.53 -22.31
C GLU A 652 -9.83 -16.73 -20.84
N ASN A 653 -9.50 -17.97 -20.46
CA ASN A 653 -9.03 -18.28 -19.10
C ASN A 653 -7.64 -17.69 -18.84
N LEU A 654 -6.75 -17.66 -19.84
CA LEU A 654 -5.39 -17.13 -19.68
C LEU A 654 -5.41 -15.63 -19.34
N TYR A 655 -6.35 -14.84 -19.89
CA TYR A 655 -6.39 -13.40 -19.64
C TYR A 655 -6.67 -13.01 -18.20
N HIS A 656 -7.46 -13.79 -17.47
CA HIS A 656 -7.78 -13.53 -16.07
C HIS A 656 -6.98 -14.39 -15.09
N CYS A 657 -6.02 -15.18 -15.59
CA CYS A 657 -5.17 -16.01 -14.76
C CYS A 657 -4.07 -15.16 -14.11
N THR A 658 -3.87 -15.24 -12.80
CA THR A 658 -2.76 -14.59 -12.09
C THR A 658 -1.59 -15.55 -11.81
N ALA A 659 -1.62 -16.79 -12.30
CA ALA A 659 -0.53 -17.73 -12.12
C ALA A 659 0.53 -17.68 -13.24
N VAL A 660 0.12 -17.45 -14.49
CA VAL A 660 1.03 -17.54 -15.65
C VAL A 660 1.65 -16.17 -15.97
N ALA A 661 2.99 -16.15 -16.06
CA ALA A 661 3.75 -14.98 -16.46
C ALA A 661 3.49 -14.58 -17.93
N PRO A 662 3.65 -13.28 -18.29
CA PRO A 662 3.65 -12.84 -19.68
C PRO A 662 4.83 -13.44 -20.45
N THR A 663 4.71 -13.41 -21.78
CA THR A 663 5.75 -13.88 -22.69
C THR A 663 6.88 -12.86 -22.81
N HIS A 664 8.07 -13.27 -23.30
CA HIS A 664 9.16 -12.33 -23.57
C HIS A 664 8.75 -11.21 -24.53
N GLN A 665 7.96 -11.52 -25.56
CA GLN A 665 7.47 -10.54 -26.52
C GLN A 665 6.54 -9.51 -25.86
N TYR A 666 5.67 -9.95 -24.96
CA TYR A 666 4.77 -9.08 -24.20
C TYR A 666 5.60 -8.10 -23.35
N LEU A 667 6.58 -8.63 -22.60
CA LEU A 667 7.50 -7.80 -21.81
C LEU A 667 8.33 -6.86 -22.69
N ALA A 668 8.79 -7.31 -23.87
CA ALA A 668 9.56 -6.51 -24.81
C ALA A 668 8.75 -5.33 -25.39
N ALA A 669 7.44 -5.51 -25.63
CA ALA A 669 6.56 -4.43 -26.07
C ALA A 669 6.36 -3.36 -24.98
N TYR A 670 6.17 -3.76 -23.73
CA TYR A 670 6.09 -2.82 -22.61
C TYR A 670 7.43 -2.13 -22.36
N TYR A 671 8.55 -2.85 -22.41
CA TYR A 671 9.89 -2.27 -22.36
C TYR A 671 10.12 -1.23 -23.46
N TYR A 672 9.68 -1.51 -24.69
CA TYR A 672 9.75 -0.55 -25.79
C TYR A 672 8.94 0.72 -25.49
N MET A 673 7.73 0.58 -24.96
CA MET A 673 6.90 1.73 -24.56
C MET A 673 7.54 2.51 -23.41
N GLN A 674 8.05 1.83 -22.38
CA GLN A 674 8.72 2.46 -21.24
C GLN A 674 9.93 3.29 -21.68
N THR A 675 10.74 2.74 -22.59
CA THR A 675 12.01 3.39 -22.96
C THR A 675 11.89 4.40 -24.10
N ARG A 676 10.86 4.28 -24.96
CA ARG A 676 10.70 5.14 -26.14
C ARG A 676 9.52 6.12 -26.05
N TYR A 677 8.54 5.83 -25.19
CA TYR A 677 7.31 6.62 -25.00
C TYR A 677 7.01 6.83 -23.51
N SER A 678 8.03 7.30 -22.79
CA SER A 678 8.06 7.32 -21.32
C SER A 678 7.15 8.36 -20.65
N ASN A 679 6.53 9.29 -21.39
CA ASN A 679 5.73 10.34 -20.73
C ASN A 679 4.31 9.89 -20.38
N ALA A 680 3.71 8.99 -21.16
CA ALA A 680 2.43 8.36 -20.80
C ALA A 680 2.12 7.14 -21.67
N MET A 681 1.52 6.12 -21.06
CA MET A 681 0.79 5.08 -21.76
C MET A 681 -0.72 5.31 -21.60
N VAL A 682 -1.43 5.34 -22.72
CA VAL A 682 -2.85 5.68 -22.79
C VAL A 682 -3.65 4.50 -23.32
N PHE A 683 -4.47 3.89 -22.46
CA PHE A 683 -5.31 2.76 -22.83
C PHE A 683 -6.70 3.23 -23.28
N VAL A 684 -7.14 2.70 -24.43
CA VAL A 684 -8.40 3.08 -25.07
C VAL A 684 -9.41 1.94 -24.98
N GLY A 685 -10.30 2.04 -23.99
CA GLY A 685 -11.44 1.16 -23.80
C GLY A 685 -11.09 -0.17 -23.11
N ARG A 686 -12.13 -0.79 -22.56
CA ARG A 686 -12.07 -2.10 -21.88
C ARG A 686 -11.90 -3.22 -22.92
N HIS A 687 -10.92 -4.14 -22.83
CA HIS A 687 -10.08 -4.55 -21.68
C HIS A 687 -8.58 -4.61 -22.03
N ALA A 688 -7.70 -4.05 -21.19
CA ALA A 688 -6.27 -4.35 -21.21
C ALA A 688 -5.99 -5.63 -20.38
N THR A 689 -4.79 -6.18 -20.52
CA THR A 689 -4.43 -7.46 -19.91
C THR A 689 -3.34 -7.36 -18.86
N HIS A 690 -2.60 -6.23 -18.82
CA HIS A 690 -1.50 -6.05 -17.88
C HIS A 690 -1.97 -5.98 -16.42
N GLU A 691 -3.16 -5.43 -16.17
CA GLU A 691 -3.75 -5.37 -14.84
C GLU A 691 -4.14 -6.75 -14.27
N TRP A 692 -4.11 -7.80 -15.10
CA TRP A 692 -4.43 -9.20 -14.75
C TRP A 692 -3.22 -10.13 -14.76
N LEU A 693 -1.99 -9.61 -14.91
CA LEU A 693 -0.78 -10.43 -14.89
C LEU A 693 -0.54 -11.07 -13.51
N SER A 694 0.48 -11.92 -13.39
CA SER A 694 0.80 -12.53 -12.10
C SER A 694 1.23 -11.49 -11.05
N GLY A 695 0.92 -11.74 -9.78
CA GLY A 695 1.28 -10.88 -8.65
C GLY A 695 0.12 -10.62 -7.66
N LYS A 696 0.35 -9.76 -6.66
CA LYS A 696 -0.58 -9.51 -5.54
C LYS A 696 -1.89 -8.81 -5.95
N GLU A 697 -2.99 -9.01 -5.24
CA GLU A 697 -4.28 -8.35 -5.58
C GLU A 697 -4.21 -6.82 -5.60
N VAL A 698 -3.51 -6.22 -4.62
CA VAL A 698 -3.35 -4.77 -4.42
C VAL A 698 -2.01 -4.50 -3.77
N LEU A 699 -1.53 -3.25 -3.82
CA LEU A 699 -0.23 -2.85 -3.27
C LEU A 699 0.89 -3.76 -3.77
N LEU A 700 1.03 -3.76 -5.09
CA LEU A 700 2.01 -4.61 -5.77
C LEU A 700 3.42 -4.36 -5.26
N SER A 701 4.22 -5.43 -5.25
CA SER A 701 5.67 -5.35 -5.09
C SER A 701 6.31 -4.85 -6.39
N TYR A 702 7.55 -4.36 -6.29
CA TYR A 702 8.33 -3.95 -7.47
C TYR A 702 8.53 -5.10 -8.47
N ASN A 703 8.47 -6.35 -8.01
CA ASN A 703 8.64 -7.56 -8.81
C ASN A 703 7.30 -8.18 -9.31
N ASP A 704 6.14 -7.64 -8.92
CA ASP A 704 4.87 -8.07 -9.51
C ASP A 704 4.76 -7.55 -10.95
N TYR A 705 4.21 -8.34 -11.88
CA TYR A 705 4.26 -7.98 -13.30
C TYR A 705 3.53 -6.68 -13.64
N GLY A 706 2.47 -6.33 -12.90
CA GLY A 706 1.81 -5.03 -13.06
C GLY A 706 2.79 -3.87 -12.81
N SER A 707 3.66 -3.99 -11.80
CA SER A 707 4.74 -3.03 -11.54
C SER A 707 5.83 -3.08 -12.61
N VAL A 708 6.26 -4.27 -13.02
CA VAL A 708 7.32 -4.47 -14.03
C VAL A 708 6.96 -3.87 -15.39
N VAL A 709 5.72 -4.07 -15.86
CA VAL A 709 5.29 -3.62 -17.19
C VAL A 709 4.84 -2.16 -17.21
N VAL A 710 4.35 -1.61 -16.10
CA VAL A 710 4.10 -0.17 -15.98
C VAL A 710 5.40 0.60 -15.80
N GLY A 711 6.35 0.05 -15.03
CA GLY A 711 7.57 0.75 -14.65
C GLY A 711 7.22 2.04 -13.89
N ASP A 712 7.80 3.15 -14.34
CA ASP A 712 7.56 4.51 -13.86
C ASP A 712 6.64 5.35 -14.77
N VAL A 713 6.21 4.81 -15.91
CA VAL A 713 5.46 5.60 -16.91
C VAL A 713 4.03 5.89 -16.46
N PRO A 714 3.58 7.17 -16.49
CA PRO A 714 2.21 7.56 -16.18
C PRO A 714 1.17 6.79 -17.00
N GLN A 715 0.15 6.28 -16.32
CA GLN A 715 -0.89 5.44 -16.92
C GLN A 715 -2.22 6.19 -16.95
N VAL A 716 -2.77 6.39 -18.15
CA VAL A 716 -4.10 7.00 -18.35
C VAL A 716 -5.00 6.00 -19.05
N TYR A 717 -6.23 5.84 -18.57
CA TYR A 717 -7.10 4.78 -19.08
C TYR A 717 -8.54 5.27 -19.26
N PHE A 718 -8.99 5.28 -20.52
CA PHE A 718 -10.38 5.53 -20.85
C PHE A 718 -11.24 4.28 -20.59
N TYR A 719 -12.16 4.38 -19.64
CA TYR A 719 -12.93 3.24 -19.15
C TYR A 719 -14.45 3.51 -19.16
N ILE A 720 -15.24 2.48 -19.46
CA ILE A 720 -16.70 2.60 -19.54
C ILE A 720 -17.34 2.75 -18.15
N THR A 721 -18.35 3.63 -18.01
CA THR A 721 -19.01 3.91 -16.72
C THR A 721 -19.71 2.71 -16.08
N ASP A 722 -20.14 1.70 -16.86
CA ASP A 722 -20.81 0.49 -16.35
C ASP A 722 -19.85 -0.67 -16.02
N GLY A 723 -18.53 -0.47 -16.21
CA GLY A 723 -17.47 -1.47 -16.00
C GLY A 723 -16.67 -1.30 -14.70
N LEU A 724 -17.27 -0.72 -13.65
CA LEU A 724 -16.55 -0.23 -12.46
C LEU A 724 -15.67 -1.30 -11.77
N ALA A 725 -16.13 -2.55 -11.67
CA ALA A 725 -15.41 -3.60 -10.94
C ALA A 725 -14.01 -3.87 -11.53
N GLU A 726 -13.89 -3.90 -12.86
CA GLU A 726 -12.62 -4.13 -13.54
C GLU A 726 -11.80 -2.85 -13.66
N ALA A 727 -12.46 -1.69 -13.74
CA ALA A 727 -11.79 -0.40 -13.71
C ALA A 727 -10.95 -0.25 -12.42
N ILE A 728 -11.46 -0.74 -11.29
CA ILE A 728 -10.71 -0.78 -10.02
C ILE A 728 -9.45 -1.63 -10.15
N GLN A 729 -9.46 -2.73 -10.91
CA GLN A 729 -8.27 -3.54 -11.14
C GLN A 729 -7.21 -2.75 -11.91
N ALA A 730 -7.61 -2.04 -12.97
CA ALA A 730 -6.72 -1.15 -13.72
C ALA A 730 -6.13 -0.04 -12.82
N LYS A 731 -6.91 0.51 -11.89
CA LYS A 731 -6.42 1.50 -10.93
C LYS A 731 -5.39 0.90 -9.95
N ARG A 732 -5.65 -0.31 -9.42
CA ARG A 732 -4.85 -0.91 -8.34
C ARG A 732 -3.63 -1.70 -8.80
N ARG A 733 -3.64 -2.18 -10.05
CA ARG A 733 -2.58 -3.04 -10.60
C ARG A 733 -1.98 -2.56 -11.90
N GLY A 734 -2.69 -1.68 -12.62
CA GLY A 734 -2.14 -0.89 -13.72
C GLY A 734 -1.76 0.53 -13.30
N PHE A 735 -1.95 0.90 -12.03
CA PHE A 735 -1.66 2.25 -11.50
C PHE A 735 -2.33 3.39 -12.29
N ALA A 736 -3.44 3.09 -12.96
CA ALA A 736 -4.04 3.98 -13.93
C ALA A 736 -4.87 5.09 -13.29
N VAL A 737 -4.73 6.30 -13.84
CA VAL A 737 -5.71 7.37 -13.71
C VAL A 737 -6.84 7.11 -14.71
N LEU A 738 -8.02 6.78 -14.18
CA LEU A 738 -9.18 6.44 -14.97
C LEU A 738 -9.93 7.70 -15.44
N ILE A 739 -10.24 7.75 -16.73
CA ILE A 739 -11.12 8.76 -17.33
C ILE A 739 -12.35 8.03 -17.85
N SER A 740 -13.52 8.32 -17.26
CA SER A 740 -14.74 7.62 -17.64
C SER A 740 -15.29 8.09 -18.99
N HIS A 741 -15.85 7.17 -19.77
CA HIS A 741 -16.65 7.47 -20.94
C HIS A 741 -18.06 6.86 -20.83
N LEU A 742 -19.04 7.51 -21.47
CA LEU A 742 -20.43 7.06 -21.46
C LEU A 742 -20.60 5.75 -22.23
N ASP A 743 -21.64 4.99 -21.88
CA ASP A 743 -22.09 3.87 -22.69
C ASP A 743 -22.75 4.34 -24.00
N SER A 744 -22.91 3.41 -24.95
CA SER A 744 -23.60 3.71 -26.21
C SER A 744 -25.03 4.19 -25.94
N PRO A 745 -25.54 5.21 -26.66
CA PRO A 745 -26.92 5.67 -26.53
C PRO A 745 -27.91 4.50 -26.68
N LYS A 746 -28.74 4.29 -25.66
CA LYS A 746 -29.71 3.19 -25.64
C LYS A 746 -30.95 3.57 -26.44
N SER A 747 -31.46 2.62 -27.23
CA SER A 747 -32.74 2.74 -27.92
C SER A 747 -33.62 1.53 -27.58
N PHE A 748 -34.94 1.71 -27.63
CA PHE A 748 -35.87 0.58 -27.53
C PHE A 748 -35.72 -0.33 -28.75
N THR A 749 -35.58 -1.64 -28.51
CA THR A 749 -35.67 -2.63 -29.57
C THR A 749 -37.12 -2.71 -30.04
N HIS A 750 -37.40 -2.24 -31.25
CA HIS A 750 -38.70 -2.47 -31.87
C HIS A 750 -38.87 -3.96 -32.21
N LEU A 751 -40.09 -4.48 -32.07
CA LEU A 751 -40.40 -5.81 -32.57
C LEU A 751 -40.13 -5.87 -34.07
N TYR A 752 -39.47 -6.93 -34.53
CA TYR A 752 -39.13 -7.13 -35.93
C TYR A 752 -39.56 -8.51 -36.42
N GLY A 753 -39.80 -8.62 -37.73
CA GLY A 753 -40.16 -9.88 -38.39
C GLY A 753 -41.36 -10.56 -37.74
N ASN A 754 -41.20 -11.84 -37.41
CA ASN A 754 -42.28 -12.66 -36.85
C ASN A 754 -42.71 -12.23 -35.43
N LEU A 755 -41.89 -11.46 -34.71
CA LEU A 755 -42.29 -10.93 -33.40
C LEU A 755 -43.31 -9.81 -33.55
N THR A 756 -43.19 -8.97 -34.58
CA THR A 756 -44.22 -7.98 -34.93
C THR A 756 -45.51 -8.66 -35.35
N VAL A 757 -45.40 -9.75 -36.14
CA VAL A 757 -46.57 -10.54 -36.55
C VAL A 757 -47.26 -11.18 -35.33
N LEU A 758 -46.50 -11.77 -34.41
CA LEU A 758 -47.04 -12.35 -33.19
C LEU A 758 -47.73 -11.31 -32.30
N ALA A 759 -47.13 -10.12 -32.14
CA ALA A 759 -47.75 -9.04 -31.39
C ALA A 759 -49.06 -8.59 -32.02
N ASN A 760 -49.11 -8.44 -33.35
CA ASN A 760 -50.36 -8.12 -34.05
C ASN A 760 -51.40 -9.24 -33.89
N LEU A 761 -51.01 -10.52 -33.94
CA LEU A 761 -51.92 -11.65 -33.71
C LEU A 761 -52.44 -11.71 -32.27
N LEU A 762 -51.61 -11.35 -31.28
CA LEU A 762 -52.04 -11.23 -29.89
C LEU A 762 -53.03 -10.08 -29.73
N GLU A 763 -52.78 -8.95 -30.37
CA GLU A 763 -53.71 -7.81 -30.39
C GLU A 763 -55.04 -8.19 -31.08
N GLU A 764 -55.00 -8.89 -32.22
CA GLU A 764 -56.19 -9.44 -32.88
C GLU A 764 -56.94 -10.45 -31.99
N TYR A 765 -56.21 -11.33 -31.28
CA TYR A 765 -56.81 -12.26 -30.35
C TYR A 765 -57.50 -11.54 -29.19
N GLU A 766 -56.86 -10.54 -28.58
CA GLU A 766 -57.45 -9.75 -27.50
C GLU A 766 -58.68 -8.99 -27.96
N ILE A 767 -58.64 -8.37 -29.14
CA ILE A 767 -59.79 -7.68 -29.74
C ILE A 767 -60.96 -8.66 -29.93
N ASN A 768 -60.70 -9.82 -30.53
CA ASN A 768 -61.73 -10.82 -30.80
C ASN A 768 -62.25 -11.50 -29.52
N HIS A 769 -61.38 -11.75 -28.54
CA HIS A 769 -61.78 -12.33 -27.25
C HIS A 769 -62.65 -11.35 -26.46
N ASN A 770 -62.28 -10.06 -26.45
CA ASN A 770 -63.07 -9.02 -25.81
C ASN A 770 -64.40 -8.75 -26.52
N SER A 771 -64.47 -8.88 -27.86
CA SER A 771 -65.75 -8.75 -28.58
C SER A 771 -66.68 -9.93 -28.31
N ILE A 772 -66.17 -11.16 -28.25
CA ILE A 772 -66.97 -12.36 -27.92
C ILE A 772 -67.55 -12.26 -26.51
N ASN A 773 -66.78 -11.82 -25.52
CA ASN A 773 -67.29 -11.62 -24.15
C ASN A 773 -68.36 -10.52 -24.10
N ARG A 774 -68.22 -9.47 -24.90
CA ARG A 774 -69.22 -8.37 -24.99
C ARG A 774 -70.53 -8.81 -25.65
N ASP A 775 -70.45 -9.66 -26.67
CA ASP A 775 -71.62 -10.22 -27.35
C ASP A 775 -72.32 -11.27 -26.48
N MET A 776 -71.58 -12.06 -25.70
CA MET A 776 -72.14 -12.97 -24.68
C MET A 776 -72.86 -12.20 -23.55
N ASP A 777 -72.29 -11.11 -23.06
CA ASP A 777 -72.95 -10.24 -22.06
C ASP A 777 -74.21 -9.56 -22.63
N LEU A 778 -74.26 -9.28 -23.93
CA LEU A 778 -75.45 -8.73 -24.60
C LEU A 778 -76.54 -9.80 -24.81
N GLU A 779 -76.18 -11.05 -25.12
CA GLU A 779 -77.13 -12.17 -25.21
C GLU A 779 -77.70 -12.56 -23.83
N GLU A 780 -76.90 -12.54 -22.75
CA GLU A 780 -77.40 -12.75 -21.37
C GLU A 780 -78.33 -11.62 -20.88
N ASN A 781 -78.14 -10.38 -21.34
CA ASN A 781 -79.03 -9.27 -21.00
C ASN A 781 -80.29 -9.20 -21.89
N LEU A 782 -80.35 -9.96 -22.98
CA LEU A 782 -81.50 -10.07 -23.90
C LEU A 782 -82.35 -11.34 -23.67
N SER A 783 -81.86 -12.30 -22.88
CA SER A 783 -82.62 -13.45 -22.34
C SER A 783 -83.29 -13.12 -21.01
#